data_AF-A0A9D9DI01-F1
#
_entry.id   AF-A0A9D9DI01-F1
#
_cell.length_a   1.000
_cell.length_b   1.000
_cell.length_c   1.000
_cell.angle_alpha   90.00
_cell.angle_beta   90.00
_cell.angle_gamma   90.00
#
_symmetry.space_group_name_H-M   'P 1'
#
loop_
_entity.id
_entity.type
_entity.pdbx_description
1 polymer ?
#
loop_
_entity_poly.entity_id
_entity_poly.type
_entity_poly.pdbx_seq_one_letter_code
_entity_poly.pdbx_strand_id
1 'polypeptide(L)'
;MDKKDKALARPSPIEAGQFRLTGYGHRIIRVEKKGKNGYCDLPTFLCPNRVDLEPTPLEVIDSPNGIIVKNVEFSLCLTPNLIGSTVYKGEGLIHTIELSDLSHTGELPDPEATPKAYCLSDSPRLCLSKQGYWPSEEKDSGFVYEEDAVDLYILLPDGDPFLLRKMLLSLTGRTPIPPLSAFGSWDSRYFEYDDKTVDEEIANYKKHGLPLDNFVIDTDWRAAGATFGAGYTINTKDFPDLKVTFKRLHDQNLNVMFNDHPEPVEGANNLFDPKEVAYRVKNLTHLLELGLDYWWYDRNWITRLKTIDSSAHPVYTPETLGMYLYDDVTRRYLKKVQKGPYPKRALVMANVDEISNGIYKSITNIASHRYGIQWTGDTLMRDDYIGYETVNLIKGGVSLLPYVHGDITGHVNDGPDELYIRYMQLGIFSPIYRLHSTHDVKKFRQPWLWGETVLSISREYDLLRYRMLPYWYSLARVNYETGIPLCRSLGFDLSDKTRLDEYKIGDGLLFSPIYSPLNAEKAPLESYLTPIKAEYFNNEELKGKPVYADEKETLNFDWAEHSPKDGVVEREHFSARFEFDFQNPYDEPITVYFGSDDGVRVYLDGKKLYEYWSCHGYSIEEAFRMAPHQKGHLLVEYFQGVMGAALNLLCLPDSRLPKKDKEVYIPLDGDYVDLFSGDHGSSGGKLTRVYGLRECALFAKMGSIVPLAPDCLNTHDSDWSKLTLACFLSKESSANFTLYEDDRETEAYQDGQYAKTRFSANYVPSNKSFELVIDPLIGEYPGLLEKREYTFDFYRLGKSGVKAIRVDGVLTDFEEVKKDPKGFALPVGGPSCAFDIYRCKATLDTAYAHLVEVFLG
;
A
#
# COMPACT_ATOMS: atom_id res chain seq x y z
N MET A 1 -54.76 21.84 0.31
CA MET A 1 -54.37 22.58 1.54
C MET A 1 -52.97 23.10 1.32
N ASP A 2 -52.81 24.41 1.44
CA ASP A 2 -51.54 25.14 1.29
C ASP A 2 -50.40 24.55 2.11
N LYS A 3 -49.27 24.29 1.44
CA LYS A 3 -47.94 24.18 2.04
C LYS A 3 -47.04 25.24 1.38
N LYS A 4 -47.30 26.50 1.69
CA LYS A 4 -46.33 27.58 1.53
C LYS A 4 -45.88 28.03 2.92
N ASP A 5 -44.56 28.08 3.06
CA ASP A 5 -43.81 28.96 3.96
C ASP A 5 -43.84 28.68 5.48
N LYS A 6 -43.05 27.67 5.87
CA LYS A 6 -41.94 27.90 6.82
C LYS A 6 -40.71 27.15 6.32
N ALA A 7 -39.99 27.74 5.36
CA ALA A 7 -38.58 27.41 5.19
C ALA A 7 -37.89 27.86 6.49
N LEU A 8 -37.57 26.91 7.38
CA LEU A 8 -36.61 27.19 8.45
C LEU A 8 -35.35 27.70 7.75
N ALA A 9 -34.94 28.93 8.08
CA ALA A 9 -33.71 29.51 7.56
C ALA A 9 -32.58 28.50 7.83
N ARG A 10 -31.92 28.05 6.76
CA ARG A 10 -30.75 27.18 6.92
C ARG A 10 -29.70 27.94 7.74
N PRO A 11 -28.99 27.27 8.66
CA PRO A 11 -27.90 27.92 9.39
C PRO A 11 -26.88 28.47 8.40
N SER A 12 -26.48 29.72 8.58
CA SER A 12 -25.38 30.32 7.81
C SER A 12 -24.10 30.32 8.65
N PRO A 13 -22.91 30.29 8.02
CA PRO A 13 -21.65 30.56 8.71
C PRO A 13 -21.74 31.84 9.56
N ILE A 14 -21.12 31.82 10.74
CA ILE A 14 -21.16 32.93 11.70
C ILE A 14 -19.81 33.64 11.71
N GLU A 15 -19.79 34.93 11.39
CA GLU A 15 -18.60 35.77 11.57
C GLU A 15 -18.53 36.26 13.02
N ALA A 16 -17.40 36.01 13.68
CA ALA A 16 -17.15 36.42 15.05
C ALA A 16 -15.68 36.84 15.22
N GLY A 17 -15.46 38.13 15.53
CA GLY A 17 -14.12 38.72 15.55
C GLY A 17 -13.46 38.64 14.17
N GLN A 18 -12.30 37.97 14.08
CA GLN A 18 -11.56 37.74 12.83
C GLN A 18 -11.86 36.39 12.17
N PHE A 19 -12.75 35.59 12.76
CA PHE A 19 -13.02 34.22 12.35
C PHE A 19 -14.40 34.08 11.71
N ARG A 20 -14.51 33.13 10.78
CA ARG A 20 -15.77 32.58 10.28
C ARG A 20 -15.89 31.15 10.78
N LEU A 21 -17.00 30.88 11.45
CA LEU A 21 -17.27 29.64 12.15
C LEU A 21 -18.38 28.88 11.43
N THR A 22 -18.13 27.61 11.12
CA THR A 22 -19.12 26.75 10.46
C THR A 22 -19.19 25.40 11.15
N GLY A 23 -20.38 24.95 11.51
CA GLY A 23 -20.60 23.59 12.01
C GLY A 23 -20.93 22.64 10.86
N TYR A 24 -20.39 21.43 10.88
CA TYR A 24 -20.84 20.33 10.02
C TYR A 24 -21.25 19.14 10.87
N GLY A 25 -22.53 18.77 10.78
CA GLY A 25 -23.11 17.80 11.71
C GLY A 25 -22.99 18.25 13.16
N HIS A 26 -22.75 17.32 14.07
CA HIS A 26 -22.55 17.58 15.51
C HIS A 26 -21.09 17.37 15.94
N ARG A 27 -20.19 16.96 15.04
CA ARG A 27 -18.82 16.51 15.38
C ARG A 27 -17.71 17.27 14.68
N ILE A 28 -18.03 18.23 13.82
CA ILE A 28 -17.03 19.02 13.10
C ILE A 28 -17.35 20.51 13.29
N ILE A 29 -16.35 21.28 13.70
CA ILE A 29 -16.37 22.74 13.69
C ILE A 29 -15.20 23.23 12.83
N ARG A 30 -15.50 23.99 11.78
CA ARG A 30 -14.51 24.71 10.96
C ARG A 30 -14.30 26.10 11.53
N VAL A 31 -13.03 26.48 11.68
CA VAL A 31 -12.56 27.80 12.11
C VAL A 31 -11.68 28.37 11.01
N GLU A 32 -12.23 29.33 10.27
CA GLU A 32 -11.49 30.01 9.21
C GLU A 32 -11.13 31.43 9.65
N LYS A 33 -9.86 31.82 9.54
CA LYS A 33 -9.46 33.22 9.75
C LYS A 33 -9.62 34.00 8.45
N LYS A 34 -10.10 35.24 8.55
CA LYS A 34 -10.23 36.13 7.38
C LYS A 34 -8.85 36.43 6.79
N GLY A 35 -8.61 35.99 5.56
CA GLY A 35 -7.37 36.23 4.83
C GLY A 35 -7.34 37.59 4.13
N LYS A 36 -6.24 37.89 3.43
CA LYS A 36 -6.09 39.13 2.62
C LYS A 36 -7.16 39.23 1.53
N ASN A 37 -7.60 38.09 0.99
CA ASN A 37 -8.64 37.99 -0.03
C ASN A 37 -10.05 37.79 0.53
N GLY A 38 -10.21 37.87 1.87
CA GLY A 38 -11.46 37.56 2.55
C GLY A 38 -11.54 36.09 2.98
N TYR A 39 -12.77 35.56 3.03
CA TYR A 39 -13.02 34.15 3.32
C TYR A 39 -13.13 33.34 2.02
N CYS A 40 -12.81 32.05 2.06
CA CYS A 40 -12.86 31.17 0.90
C CYS A 40 -14.02 30.19 0.96
N ASP A 41 -14.87 30.26 -0.06
CA ASP A 41 -16.01 29.36 -0.30
C ASP A 41 -15.75 28.35 -1.43
N LEU A 42 -14.58 28.44 -2.09
CA LEU A 42 -14.20 27.49 -3.13
C LEU A 42 -13.90 26.11 -2.53
N PRO A 43 -14.09 25.02 -3.29
CA PRO A 43 -13.52 23.73 -2.91
C PRO A 43 -11.99 23.87 -2.86
N THR A 44 -11.40 23.37 -1.78
CA THR A 44 -9.95 23.28 -1.66
C THR A 44 -9.46 21.93 -2.14
N PHE A 45 -8.20 21.86 -2.54
CA PHE A 45 -7.55 20.63 -2.90
C PHE A 45 -7.60 19.65 -1.74
N LEU A 46 -7.40 20.09 -0.49
CA LEU A 46 -7.45 19.19 0.65
C LEU A 46 -8.86 18.74 1.00
N CYS A 47 -9.79 19.68 1.15
CA CYS A 47 -11.17 19.44 1.59
C CYS A 47 -12.18 19.75 0.48
N PRO A 48 -12.18 19.04 -0.67
CA PRO A 48 -13.04 19.38 -1.80
C PRO A 48 -14.52 19.19 -1.47
N ASN A 49 -14.88 18.22 -0.63
CA ASN A 49 -16.27 17.89 -0.30
C ASN A 49 -16.90 18.86 0.72
N ARG A 50 -16.13 19.79 1.29
CA ARG A 50 -16.66 20.77 2.26
C ARG A 50 -17.83 21.59 1.71
N VAL A 51 -17.87 21.80 0.39
CA VAL A 51 -18.92 22.56 -0.30
C VAL A 51 -20.24 21.79 -0.43
N ASP A 52 -20.19 20.47 -0.26
CA ASP A 52 -21.37 19.58 -0.28
C ASP A 52 -21.95 19.36 1.12
N LEU A 53 -21.27 19.82 2.17
CA LEU A 53 -21.72 19.69 3.56
C LEU A 53 -22.65 20.85 3.93
N GLU A 54 -23.87 20.49 4.37
CA GLU A 54 -24.84 21.48 4.86
C GLU A 54 -24.41 22.01 6.26
N PRO A 55 -24.34 23.34 6.45
CA PRO A 55 -24.00 23.92 7.75
C PRO A 55 -25.02 23.59 8.84
N THR A 56 -24.53 23.35 10.06
CA THR A 56 -25.35 23.12 11.25
C THR A 56 -25.32 24.30 12.23
N PRO A 57 -26.35 24.47 13.08
CA PRO A 57 -26.39 25.58 14.03
C PRO A 57 -25.22 25.52 15.03
N LEU A 58 -24.62 26.69 15.28
CA LEU A 58 -23.66 26.91 16.33
C LEU A 58 -24.17 28.00 17.27
N GLU A 59 -23.91 27.85 18.57
CA GLU A 59 -24.07 28.94 19.54
C GLU A 59 -22.71 29.61 19.75
N VAL A 60 -22.66 30.92 19.57
CA VAL A 60 -21.44 31.74 19.68
C VAL A 60 -21.64 32.78 20.77
N ILE A 61 -20.73 32.81 21.74
CA ILE A 61 -20.79 33.68 22.92
C ILE A 61 -19.48 34.45 23.05
N ASP A 62 -19.58 35.78 23.11
CA ASP A 62 -18.44 36.64 23.41
C ASP A 62 -17.98 36.49 24.87
N SER A 63 -16.67 36.42 25.07
CA SER A 63 -16.02 36.27 26.38
C SER A 63 -14.87 37.26 26.52
N PRO A 64 -14.51 37.72 27.73
CA PRO A 64 -13.34 38.58 27.94
C PRO A 64 -12.02 38.00 27.41
N ASN A 65 -11.93 36.67 27.27
CA ASN A 65 -10.72 35.96 26.86
C ASN A 65 -10.78 35.41 25.42
N GLY A 66 -11.83 35.71 24.64
CA GLY A 66 -12.03 35.20 23.29
C GLY A 66 -13.48 34.91 22.95
N ILE A 67 -13.73 33.88 22.15
CA ILE A 67 -15.06 33.48 21.70
C ILE A 67 -15.33 32.05 22.12
N ILE A 68 -16.50 31.77 22.71
CA ILE A 68 -16.95 30.41 22.98
C ILE A 68 -17.89 29.98 21.87
N VAL A 69 -17.55 28.90 21.18
CA VAL A 69 -18.35 28.29 20.12
C VAL A 69 -18.82 26.93 20.63
N LYS A 70 -20.11 26.63 20.57
CA LYS A 70 -20.61 25.31 21.00
C LYS A 70 -21.69 24.76 20.09
N ASN A 71 -21.71 23.45 19.99
CA ASN A 71 -22.81 22.68 19.45
C ASN A 71 -23.33 21.72 20.54
N VAL A 72 -24.12 20.72 20.14
CA VAL A 72 -24.72 19.76 21.09
C VAL A 72 -23.73 18.76 21.68
N GLU A 73 -22.56 18.55 21.08
CA GLU A 73 -21.56 17.57 21.53
C GLU A 73 -20.38 18.20 22.26
N PHE A 74 -19.87 19.33 21.77
CA PHE A 74 -18.64 19.94 22.29
C PHE A 74 -18.62 21.45 22.17
N SER A 75 -17.74 22.07 22.95
CA SER A 75 -17.47 23.51 22.93
C SER A 75 -15.99 23.79 22.68
N LEU A 76 -15.73 24.92 22.02
CA LEU A 76 -14.42 25.46 21.68
C LEU A 76 -14.31 26.84 22.30
N CYS A 77 -13.32 27.02 23.16
CA CYS A 77 -12.90 28.32 23.68
C CYS A 77 -11.78 28.86 22.78
N LEU A 78 -12.16 29.66 21.79
CA LEU A 78 -11.28 30.19 20.76
C LEU A 78 -10.56 31.46 21.22
N THR A 79 -9.23 31.42 21.25
CA THR A 79 -8.40 32.60 21.53
C THR A 79 -8.16 33.41 20.24
N PRO A 80 -7.83 34.71 20.33
CA PRO A 80 -7.43 35.50 19.16
C PRO A 80 -6.21 34.96 18.41
N ASN A 81 -5.35 34.16 19.06
CA ASN A 81 -4.15 33.59 18.44
C ASN A 81 -4.37 32.19 17.86
N LEU A 82 -5.57 31.60 18.01
CA LEU A 82 -5.92 30.20 17.71
C LEU A 82 -5.13 29.17 18.54
N ILE A 83 -3.80 29.26 18.60
CA ILE A 83 -2.95 28.44 19.49
C ILE A 83 -3.34 28.72 20.95
N GLY A 84 -3.43 27.66 21.75
CA GLY A 84 -3.89 27.69 23.13
C GLY A 84 -5.42 27.72 23.27
N SER A 85 -6.18 27.70 22.16
CA SER A 85 -7.63 27.48 22.23
C SER A 85 -7.93 26.09 22.76
N THR A 86 -9.01 25.94 23.51
CA THR A 86 -9.31 24.69 24.23
C THR A 86 -10.63 24.10 23.78
N VAL A 87 -10.66 22.77 23.63
CA VAL A 87 -11.82 21.99 23.23
C VAL A 87 -12.33 21.20 24.43
N TYR A 88 -13.63 21.31 24.72
CA TYR A 88 -14.29 20.64 25.84
C TYR A 88 -15.43 19.76 25.38
N LYS A 89 -15.59 18.61 26.04
CA LYS A 89 -16.79 17.78 25.96
C LYS A 89 -17.48 17.79 27.33
N GLY A 90 -18.64 18.44 27.42
CA GLY A 90 -19.21 18.83 28.71
C GLY A 90 -18.26 19.78 29.45
N GLU A 91 -17.92 19.46 30.70
CA GLU A 91 -16.96 20.23 31.51
C GLU A 91 -15.50 19.75 31.35
N GLY A 92 -15.27 18.62 30.68
CA GLY A 92 -13.95 18.02 30.55
C GLY A 92 -13.15 18.61 29.38
N LEU A 93 -11.96 19.15 29.66
CA LEU A 93 -10.98 19.52 28.64
C LEU A 93 -10.51 18.25 27.91
N ILE A 94 -10.60 18.23 26.58
CA ILE A 94 -10.20 17.08 25.76
C ILE A 94 -9.06 17.37 24.79
N HIS A 95 -8.82 18.64 24.45
CA HIS A 95 -7.70 19.06 23.60
C HIS A 95 -7.35 20.53 23.81
N THR A 96 -6.09 20.88 23.61
CA THR A 96 -5.61 22.26 23.49
C THR A 96 -4.96 22.39 22.12
N ILE A 97 -5.38 23.36 21.32
CA ILE A 97 -4.83 23.58 19.98
C ILE A 97 -3.37 24.02 20.10
N GLU A 98 -2.45 23.22 19.58
CA GLU A 98 -1.01 23.46 19.57
C GLU A 98 -0.52 23.90 18.19
N LEU A 99 0.76 24.25 18.07
CA LEU A 99 1.35 24.62 16.79
C LEU A 99 1.33 23.45 15.78
N SER A 100 1.51 22.22 16.26
CA SER A 100 1.45 20.99 15.45
C SER A 100 0.08 20.77 14.81
N ASP A 101 -1.02 21.18 15.46
CA ASP A 101 -2.39 21.08 14.91
C ASP A 101 -2.60 21.96 13.67
N LEU A 102 -1.76 22.99 13.50
CA LEU A 102 -1.79 23.86 12.34
C LEU A 102 -0.92 23.33 11.20
N SER A 103 -0.10 22.30 11.46
CA SER A 103 0.69 21.65 10.42
C SER A 103 -0.17 20.72 9.57
N HIS A 104 0.16 20.64 8.28
CA HIS A 104 -0.42 19.65 7.40
C HIS A 104 0.40 18.36 7.49
N THR A 105 -0.21 17.27 7.95
CA THR A 105 0.40 15.94 7.92
C THR A 105 -0.49 14.99 7.14
N GLY A 106 0.12 14.11 6.35
CA GLY A 106 -0.57 12.94 5.81
C GLY A 106 -0.65 11.80 6.82
N GLU A 107 0.23 11.81 7.82
CA GLU A 107 0.29 10.78 8.85
C GLU A 107 -0.86 10.91 9.84
N LEU A 108 -1.59 9.81 10.01
CA LEU A 108 -2.65 9.69 11.01
C LEU A 108 -2.11 9.00 12.27
N PRO A 109 -2.70 9.28 13.45
CA PRO A 109 -2.32 8.59 14.67
C PRO A 109 -2.53 7.08 14.52
N ASP A 110 -1.68 6.31 15.21
CA ASP A 110 -1.91 4.87 15.35
C ASP A 110 -3.34 4.65 15.89
N PRO A 111 -4.09 3.65 15.39
CA PRO A 111 -5.53 3.57 15.64
C PRO A 111 -5.90 3.52 17.14
N GLU A 112 -5.11 2.83 17.96
CA GLU A 112 -5.31 2.75 19.42
C GLU A 112 -4.96 4.05 20.16
N ALA A 113 -4.24 4.96 19.50
CA ALA A 113 -3.85 6.27 19.99
C ALA A 113 -4.72 7.40 19.40
N THR A 114 -5.84 7.06 18.75
CA THR A 114 -6.78 8.05 18.20
C THR A 114 -7.19 9.04 19.29
N PRO A 115 -7.03 10.37 19.08
CA PRO A 115 -7.32 11.36 20.11
C PRO A 115 -8.83 11.58 20.26
N LYS A 116 -9.24 12.26 21.34
CA LYS A 116 -10.65 12.63 21.54
C LYS A 116 -11.11 13.73 20.57
N ALA A 117 -10.22 14.68 20.29
CA ALA A 117 -10.38 15.67 19.23
C ALA A 117 -9.16 15.63 18.31
N TYR A 118 -9.37 15.79 17.01
CA TYR A 118 -8.33 15.81 15.98
C TYR A 118 -8.47 17.07 15.14
N CYS A 119 -7.36 17.73 14.83
CA CYS A 119 -7.33 18.93 14.01
C CYS A 119 -6.84 18.59 12.59
N LEU A 120 -7.63 18.95 11.57
CA LEU A 120 -7.21 18.91 10.17
C LEU A 120 -6.97 20.35 9.69
N SER A 121 -5.72 20.66 9.32
CA SER A 121 -5.31 21.97 8.80
C SER A 121 -5.33 21.99 7.27
N ASP A 122 -6.14 22.88 6.69
CA ASP A 122 -6.22 23.18 5.25
C ASP A 122 -5.46 24.48 4.97
N SER A 123 -4.15 24.43 5.29
CA SER A 123 -3.21 25.56 5.28
C SER A 123 -1.78 25.03 5.07
N PRO A 124 -1.03 25.49 4.05
CA PRO A 124 -1.42 26.46 3.02
C PRO A 124 -2.61 25.96 2.18
N ARG A 125 -3.43 26.90 1.72
CA ARG A 125 -4.70 26.59 1.07
C ARG A 125 -4.53 26.62 -0.45
N LEU A 126 -4.81 25.50 -1.11
CA LEU A 126 -4.89 25.42 -2.57
C LEU A 126 -6.36 25.30 -2.98
N CYS A 127 -6.88 26.28 -3.72
CA CYS A 127 -8.23 26.25 -4.26
C CYS A 127 -8.21 25.73 -5.70
N LEU A 128 -9.11 24.79 -5.99
CA LEU A 128 -9.20 24.16 -7.31
C LEU A 128 -9.77 25.13 -8.35
N SER A 129 -9.23 25.08 -9.57
CA SER A 129 -9.83 25.74 -10.73
C SER A 129 -11.20 25.13 -11.04
N LYS A 130 -12.17 25.96 -11.47
CA LYS A 130 -13.48 25.46 -11.95
C LYS A 130 -13.34 24.51 -13.14
N GLN A 131 -12.26 24.66 -13.91
CA GLN A 131 -11.97 23.81 -15.06
C GLN A 131 -11.05 22.65 -14.70
N GLY A 132 -10.72 22.40 -13.43
CA GLY A 132 -9.73 21.40 -12.99
C GLY A 132 -8.36 21.60 -13.65
N TYR A 133 -7.61 20.53 -13.87
CA TYR A 133 -6.34 20.53 -14.57
C TYR A 133 -6.54 20.56 -16.10
N TRP A 134 -6.91 21.74 -16.62
CA TRP A 134 -7.19 21.95 -18.05
C TRP A 134 -6.75 23.33 -18.53
N PRO A 135 -6.37 23.50 -19.82
CA PRO A 135 -5.78 24.76 -20.28
C PRO A 135 -6.74 25.93 -20.10
N SER A 136 -6.22 27.03 -19.57
CA SER A 136 -6.92 28.29 -19.33
C SER A 136 -6.00 29.47 -19.63
N GLU A 137 -6.56 30.62 -19.98
CA GLU A 137 -5.81 31.88 -20.15
C GLU A 137 -5.52 32.58 -18.82
N GLU A 138 -6.10 32.10 -17.71
CA GLU A 138 -5.88 32.62 -16.37
C GLU A 138 -4.50 32.23 -15.81
N LYS A 139 -3.96 33.05 -14.89
CA LYS A 139 -2.72 32.72 -14.17
C LYS A 139 -2.88 31.39 -13.42
N ASP A 140 -1.84 30.55 -13.45
CA ASP A 140 -1.84 29.22 -12.83
C ASP A 140 -3.08 28.40 -13.22
N SER A 141 -3.57 28.60 -14.46
CA SER A 141 -4.77 27.97 -15.02
C SER A 141 -6.03 28.09 -14.15
N GLY A 142 -6.13 29.17 -13.36
CA GLY A 142 -7.25 29.47 -12.47
C GLY A 142 -7.16 28.82 -11.08
N PHE A 143 -6.07 28.13 -10.76
CA PHE A 143 -5.80 27.68 -9.38
C PHE A 143 -5.33 28.85 -8.52
N VAL A 144 -5.71 28.83 -7.24
CA VAL A 144 -5.33 29.90 -6.29
C VAL A 144 -4.63 29.27 -5.10
N TYR A 145 -3.43 29.74 -4.80
CA TYR A 145 -2.63 29.31 -3.65
C TYR A 145 -2.50 30.44 -2.63
N GLU A 146 -2.86 30.15 -1.38
CA GLU A 146 -2.76 31.07 -0.24
C GLU A 146 -1.87 30.46 0.84
N GLU A 147 -0.61 30.91 0.89
CA GLU A 147 0.44 30.40 1.78
C GLU A 147 0.09 30.58 3.28
N ASP A 148 -0.33 31.79 3.67
CA ASP A 148 -0.64 32.16 5.06
C ASP A 148 -2.12 31.95 5.45
N ALA A 149 -2.86 31.12 4.71
CA ALA A 149 -4.26 30.84 5.04
C ALA A 149 -4.33 30.14 6.42
N VAL A 150 -5.43 30.36 7.15
CA VAL A 150 -5.75 29.59 8.36
C VAL A 150 -7.17 29.05 8.21
N ASP A 151 -7.27 27.75 7.99
CA ASP A 151 -8.52 27.00 7.82
C ASP A 151 -8.43 25.69 8.60
N LEU A 152 -8.99 25.67 9.81
CA LEU A 152 -8.84 24.53 10.73
C LEU A 152 -10.18 23.81 10.92
N TYR A 153 -10.19 22.50 10.79
CA TYR A 153 -11.33 21.65 11.10
C TYR A 153 -11.05 20.90 12.39
N ILE A 154 -11.86 21.13 13.43
CA ILE A 154 -11.81 20.40 14.68
C ILE A 154 -12.83 19.26 14.59
N LEU A 155 -12.32 18.03 14.55
CA LEU A 155 -13.08 16.79 14.47
C LEU A 155 -13.17 16.18 15.88
N LEU A 156 -14.34 15.68 16.27
CA LEU A 156 -14.56 14.93 17.52
C LEU A 156 -14.78 13.42 17.25
N PRO A 157 -13.70 12.64 17.02
CA PRO A 157 -13.77 11.19 16.89
C PRO A 157 -13.92 10.46 18.24
N ASP A 158 -13.75 11.13 19.39
CA ASP A 158 -13.91 10.52 20.73
C ASP A 158 -12.99 9.30 20.99
N GLY A 159 -11.83 9.23 20.34
CA GLY A 159 -10.92 8.09 20.43
C GLY A 159 -11.30 6.89 19.55
N ASP A 160 -12.30 7.03 18.68
CA ASP A 160 -12.71 6.00 17.73
C ASP A 160 -11.95 6.15 16.39
N PRO A 161 -11.03 5.23 16.03
CA PRO A 161 -10.26 5.28 14.78
C PRO A 161 -11.12 5.12 13.53
N PHE A 162 -12.25 4.42 13.63
CA PHE A 162 -13.19 4.24 12.52
C PHE A 162 -13.95 5.52 12.26
N LEU A 163 -14.40 6.18 13.33
CA LEU A 163 -15.10 7.46 13.24
C LEU A 163 -14.20 8.57 12.69
N LEU A 164 -12.94 8.65 13.13
CA LEU A 164 -11.97 9.64 12.61
C LEU A 164 -11.86 9.55 11.09
N ARG A 165 -11.64 8.34 10.55
CA ARG A 165 -11.50 8.12 9.10
C ARG A 165 -12.77 8.47 8.34
N LYS A 166 -13.94 8.06 8.85
CA LYS A 166 -15.23 8.44 8.24
C LYS A 166 -15.45 9.95 8.20
N MET A 167 -15.05 10.67 9.25
CA MET A 167 -15.12 12.13 9.29
C MET A 167 -14.14 12.78 8.32
N LEU A 168 -12.90 12.27 8.24
CA LEU A 168 -11.92 12.72 7.26
C LEU A 168 -12.45 12.55 5.83
N LEU A 169 -12.96 11.37 5.45
CA LEU A 169 -13.52 11.15 4.11
C LEU A 169 -14.70 12.07 3.79
N SER A 170 -15.47 12.52 4.79
CA SER A 170 -16.56 13.47 4.58
C SER A 170 -16.08 14.87 4.15
N LEU A 171 -14.83 15.23 4.49
CA LEU A 171 -14.19 16.48 4.12
C LEU A 171 -13.28 16.31 2.90
N THR A 172 -12.44 15.27 2.93
CA THR A 172 -11.35 15.05 1.98
C THR A 172 -11.75 14.17 0.80
N GLY A 173 -12.96 13.60 0.76
CA GLY A 173 -13.37 12.68 -0.31
C GLY A 173 -13.04 11.22 0.00
N ARG A 174 -13.67 10.30 -0.76
CA ARG A 174 -13.49 8.85 -0.62
C ARG A 174 -12.34 8.37 -1.50
N THR A 175 -11.61 7.36 -1.04
CA THR A 175 -10.65 6.61 -1.86
C THR A 175 -11.42 5.79 -2.90
N PRO A 176 -11.23 6.02 -4.22
CA PRO A 176 -11.93 5.27 -5.26
C PRO A 176 -11.66 3.76 -5.18
N ILE A 177 -12.61 2.95 -5.67
CA ILE A 177 -12.41 1.51 -5.82
C ILE A 177 -11.73 1.31 -7.19
N PRO A 178 -10.51 0.74 -7.25
CA PRO A 178 -9.87 0.42 -8.53
C PRO A 178 -10.72 -0.55 -9.37
N PRO A 179 -10.49 -0.66 -10.70
CA PRO A 179 -11.00 -1.77 -11.48
C PRO A 179 -10.66 -3.12 -10.85
N LEU A 180 -11.48 -4.16 -11.05
CA LEU A 180 -11.20 -5.49 -10.49
C LEU A 180 -9.81 -6.02 -10.92
N SER A 181 -9.41 -5.69 -12.16
CA SER A 181 -8.11 -6.05 -12.73
C SER A 181 -6.92 -5.59 -11.88
N ALA A 182 -7.04 -4.48 -11.12
CA ALA A 182 -5.96 -3.98 -10.27
C ALA A 182 -5.63 -4.95 -9.12
N PHE A 183 -6.60 -5.74 -8.66
CA PHE A 183 -6.40 -6.78 -7.65
C PHE A 183 -5.85 -8.09 -8.23
N GLY A 184 -5.78 -8.20 -9.55
CA GLY A 184 -5.20 -9.33 -10.27
C GLY A 184 -3.68 -9.30 -10.31
N SER A 185 -3.11 -9.99 -11.31
CA SER A 185 -1.65 -10.08 -11.50
C SER A 185 -1.16 -9.03 -12.50
N TRP A 186 0.02 -8.47 -12.20
CA TRP A 186 0.68 -7.48 -13.04
C TRP A 186 2.05 -7.99 -13.49
N ASP A 187 2.28 -8.03 -14.80
CA ASP A 187 3.62 -8.18 -15.35
C ASP A 187 4.24 -6.80 -15.56
N SER A 188 5.38 -6.57 -14.93
CA SER A 188 6.14 -5.35 -15.06
C SER A 188 7.63 -5.67 -14.98
N ARG A 189 8.44 -4.97 -15.77
CA ARG A 189 9.91 -4.97 -15.69
C ARG A 189 10.43 -3.86 -16.59
N TYR A 190 11.56 -3.27 -16.23
CA TYR A 190 12.33 -2.46 -17.15
C TYR A 190 12.97 -3.39 -18.18
N PHE A 191 12.45 -3.35 -19.41
CA PHE A 191 12.81 -4.25 -20.50
C PHE A 191 12.43 -3.60 -21.84
N GLU A 192 13.35 -3.66 -22.82
CA GLU A 192 13.16 -3.14 -24.18
C GLU A 192 12.09 -3.97 -24.92
N TYR A 193 10.82 -3.65 -24.68
CA TYR A 193 9.69 -4.29 -25.31
C TYR A 193 9.53 -3.83 -26.76
N ASP A 194 9.17 -4.79 -27.61
CA ASP A 194 8.66 -4.61 -28.96
C ASP A 194 7.39 -5.46 -29.14
N ASP A 195 6.72 -5.32 -30.29
CA ASP A 195 5.51 -6.07 -30.59
C ASP A 195 5.66 -7.60 -30.40
N LYS A 196 6.84 -8.16 -30.69
CA LYS A 196 7.09 -9.60 -30.66
C LYS A 196 7.32 -10.11 -29.25
N THR A 197 8.15 -9.42 -28.48
CA THR A 197 8.49 -9.76 -27.10
C THR A 197 7.29 -9.60 -26.17
N VAL A 198 6.40 -8.64 -26.42
CA VAL A 198 5.08 -8.55 -25.76
C VAL A 198 4.27 -9.83 -26.01
N ASP A 199 4.13 -10.25 -27.26
CA ASP A 199 3.36 -11.46 -27.62
C ASP A 199 4.00 -12.73 -27.02
N GLU A 200 5.33 -12.82 -26.99
CA GLU A 200 6.08 -13.92 -26.37
C GLU A 200 5.85 -14.00 -24.85
N GLU A 201 5.84 -12.86 -24.15
CA GLU A 201 5.62 -12.81 -22.71
C GLU A 201 4.20 -13.26 -22.34
N ILE A 202 3.18 -12.79 -23.06
CA ILE A 202 1.79 -13.21 -22.84
C ILE A 202 1.63 -14.71 -23.11
N ALA A 203 2.30 -15.24 -24.15
CA ALA A 203 2.32 -16.66 -24.43
C ALA A 203 2.99 -17.46 -23.29
N ASN A 204 4.02 -16.92 -22.64
CA ASN A 204 4.66 -17.56 -21.49
C ASN A 204 3.70 -17.69 -20.29
N TYR A 205 2.97 -16.64 -19.91
CA TYR A 205 1.95 -16.71 -18.86
C TYR A 205 0.92 -17.82 -19.13
N LYS A 206 0.38 -17.85 -20.35
CA LYS A 206 -0.59 -18.88 -20.79
C LYS A 206 0.01 -20.29 -20.73
N LYS A 207 1.22 -20.47 -21.26
CA LYS A 207 1.94 -21.75 -21.29
C LYS A 207 2.19 -22.28 -19.87
N HIS A 208 2.51 -21.39 -18.94
CA HIS A 208 2.83 -21.75 -17.56
C HIS A 208 1.61 -21.79 -16.63
N GLY A 209 0.41 -21.49 -17.15
CA GLY A 209 -0.84 -21.52 -16.38
C GLY A 209 -0.85 -20.49 -15.26
N LEU A 210 -0.25 -19.33 -15.49
CA LEU A 210 -0.19 -18.22 -14.55
C LEU A 210 -1.20 -17.15 -14.93
N PRO A 211 -1.92 -16.57 -13.96
CA PRO A 211 -2.85 -15.49 -14.23
C PRO A 211 -2.17 -14.17 -14.64
N LEU A 212 -2.83 -13.35 -15.48
CA LEU A 212 -2.35 -12.03 -15.91
C LEU A 212 -3.52 -11.09 -16.27
N ASP A 213 -3.48 -9.85 -15.77
CA ASP A 213 -4.49 -8.81 -16.04
C ASP A 213 -3.91 -7.50 -16.54
N ASN A 214 -2.74 -7.10 -16.04
CA ASN A 214 -2.14 -5.81 -16.34
C ASN A 214 -0.73 -6.01 -16.88
N PHE A 215 -0.45 -5.38 -18.01
CA PHE A 215 0.85 -5.40 -18.67
C PHE A 215 1.47 -4.01 -18.61
N VAL A 216 2.61 -3.89 -17.95
CA VAL A 216 3.30 -2.61 -17.77
C VAL A 216 4.47 -2.53 -18.72
N ILE A 217 4.48 -1.51 -19.58
CA ILE A 217 5.62 -1.17 -20.44
C ILE A 217 6.35 0.00 -19.78
N ASP A 218 7.61 -0.24 -19.44
CA ASP A 218 8.49 0.75 -18.82
C ASP A 218 8.95 1.81 -19.85
N THR A 219 9.99 2.59 -19.54
CA THR A 219 10.41 3.78 -20.30
C THR A 219 10.63 3.59 -21.82
N ASP A 220 10.85 2.36 -22.30
CA ASP A 220 11.20 2.01 -23.68
C ASP A 220 10.11 2.22 -24.74
N TRP A 221 8.86 2.52 -24.33
CA TRP A 221 7.82 2.95 -25.27
C TRP A 221 8.17 4.27 -25.98
N ARG A 222 9.17 5.01 -25.48
CA ARG A 222 9.67 6.28 -26.01
C ARG A 222 10.85 6.12 -26.96
N ALA A 223 10.94 6.99 -27.97
CA ALA A 223 12.03 6.97 -28.94
C ALA A 223 13.40 7.27 -28.28
N ALA A 224 14.44 6.56 -28.75
CA ALA A 224 15.82 6.71 -28.28
C ALA A 224 16.30 8.17 -28.36
N GLY A 225 16.95 8.65 -27.28
CA GLY A 225 17.41 10.03 -27.12
C GLY A 225 16.57 10.88 -26.16
N ALA A 226 15.46 10.35 -25.65
CA ALA A 226 14.82 10.82 -24.44
C ALA A 226 15.77 10.64 -23.24
N THR A 227 16.35 11.72 -22.73
CA THR A 227 17.18 11.67 -21.52
C THR A 227 16.38 11.06 -20.38
N PHE A 228 16.88 10.01 -19.73
CA PHE A 228 16.26 9.35 -18.58
C PHE A 228 14.79 8.93 -18.76
N GLY A 229 14.36 8.57 -19.98
CA GLY A 229 12.98 8.15 -20.22
C GLY A 229 11.96 9.29 -20.22
N ALA A 230 12.38 10.55 -20.44
CA ALA A 230 11.48 11.71 -20.47
C ALA A 230 10.84 11.99 -21.84
N GLY A 231 9.68 12.67 -21.83
CA GLY A 231 8.99 13.15 -23.04
C GLY A 231 7.90 12.19 -23.55
N TYR A 232 7.34 12.47 -24.73
CA TYR A 232 6.15 11.77 -25.26
C TYR A 232 6.29 11.30 -26.71
N THR A 233 7.51 11.28 -27.25
CA THR A 233 7.76 10.79 -28.61
C THR A 233 7.77 9.26 -28.59
N ILE A 234 6.83 8.64 -29.30
CA ILE A 234 6.69 7.17 -29.36
C ILE A 234 7.86 6.54 -30.12
N ASN A 235 8.35 5.40 -29.63
CA ASN A 235 9.34 4.57 -30.29
C ASN A 235 8.74 3.78 -31.46
N THR A 236 8.71 4.37 -32.66
CA THR A 236 8.14 3.69 -33.84
C THR A 236 9.02 2.59 -34.41
N LYS A 237 10.23 2.36 -33.87
CA LYS A 237 11.08 1.22 -34.25
C LYS A 237 10.54 -0.06 -33.61
N ASP A 238 10.27 0.00 -32.31
CA ASP A 238 9.86 -1.17 -31.53
C ASP A 238 8.33 -1.31 -31.47
N PHE A 239 7.60 -0.18 -31.59
CA PHE A 239 6.15 -0.11 -31.74
C PHE A 239 5.74 0.63 -33.03
N PRO A 240 5.78 -0.03 -34.20
CA PRO A 240 5.46 0.61 -35.49
C PRO A 240 4.05 1.23 -35.55
N ASP A 241 3.07 0.61 -34.88
CA ASP A 241 1.72 1.15 -34.70
C ASP A 241 1.20 0.77 -33.31
N LEU A 242 1.40 1.67 -32.35
CA LEU A 242 1.04 1.46 -30.95
C LEU A 242 -0.46 1.19 -30.75
N LYS A 243 -1.33 1.72 -31.61
CA LYS A 243 -2.77 1.45 -31.54
C LYS A 243 -3.08 -0.01 -31.88
N VAL A 244 -2.33 -0.60 -32.81
CA VAL A 244 -2.44 -2.03 -33.10
C VAL A 244 -1.91 -2.85 -31.94
N THR A 245 -0.78 -2.47 -31.33
CA THR A 245 -0.22 -3.11 -30.13
C THR A 245 -1.23 -3.15 -28.99
N PHE A 246 -1.81 -2.00 -28.61
CA PHE A 246 -2.83 -1.93 -27.56
C PHE A 246 -4.07 -2.75 -27.90
N LYS A 247 -4.53 -2.71 -29.16
CA LYS A 247 -5.65 -3.56 -29.57
C LYS A 247 -5.36 -5.05 -29.37
N ARG A 248 -4.14 -5.54 -29.67
CA ARG A 248 -3.77 -6.95 -29.45
C ARG A 248 -3.74 -7.33 -27.96
N LEU A 249 -3.34 -6.40 -27.09
CA LEU A 249 -3.39 -6.59 -25.63
C LEU A 249 -4.85 -6.64 -25.14
N HIS A 250 -5.69 -5.69 -25.56
CA HIS A 250 -7.12 -5.65 -25.22
C HIS A 250 -7.90 -6.85 -25.75
N ASP A 251 -7.59 -7.35 -26.95
CA ASP A 251 -8.20 -8.57 -27.50
C ASP A 251 -7.91 -9.82 -26.64
N GLN A 252 -6.95 -9.73 -25.72
CA GLN A 252 -6.58 -10.76 -24.75
C GLN A 252 -7.03 -10.42 -23.32
N ASN A 253 -7.90 -9.41 -23.14
CA ASN A 253 -8.37 -8.92 -21.84
C ASN A 253 -7.25 -8.40 -20.92
N LEU A 254 -6.20 -7.82 -21.49
CA LEU A 254 -5.11 -7.20 -20.75
C LEU A 254 -5.22 -5.68 -20.77
N ASN A 255 -5.10 -5.05 -19.61
CA ASN A 255 -4.94 -3.61 -19.50
C ASN A 255 -3.48 -3.23 -19.68
N VAL A 256 -3.23 -2.05 -20.24
CA VAL A 256 -1.87 -1.57 -20.50
C VAL A 256 -1.56 -0.35 -19.67
N MET A 257 -0.40 -0.37 -19.02
CA MET A 257 0.13 0.76 -18.24
C MET A 257 1.48 1.19 -18.80
N PHE A 258 1.70 2.50 -18.87
CA PHE A 258 2.99 3.09 -19.21
C PHE A 258 3.64 3.73 -17.99
N ASN A 259 4.93 3.47 -17.80
CA ASN A 259 5.81 4.29 -16.97
C ASN A 259 5.97 5.69 -17.60
N ASP A 260 5.78 6.75 -16.82
CA ASP A 260 6.06 8.12 -17.20
C ASP A 260 6.97 8.84 -16.19
N HIS A 261 8.23 9.09 -16.59
CA HIS A 261 9.18 10.03 -15.96
C HIS A 261 8.92 11.47 -16.42
N PRO A 262 8.21 12.31 -15.65
CA PRO A 262 7.72 13.59 -16.14
C PRO A 262 8.67 14.74 -15.79
N GLU A 263 9.19 15.41 -16.82
CA GLU A 263 10.06 16.59 -16.65
C GLU A 263 9.33 17.90 -16.93
N PRO A 264 9.48 18.95 -16.09
CA PRO A 264 8.79 20.23 -16.30
C PRO A 264 9.05 20.81 -17.69
N VAL A 265 8.03 21.36 -18.32
CA VAL A 265 8.15 22.11 -19.58
C VAL A 265 9.09 23.29 -19.36
N GLU A 266 9.98 23.50 -20.33
CA GLU A 266 10.98 24.57 -20.24
C GLU A 266 10.33 25.94 -19.96
N GLY A 267 10.85 26.59 -18.92
CA GLY A 267 10.39 27.87 -18.40
C GLY A 267 9.03 27.85 -17.68
N ALA A 268 8.40 26.69 -17.44
CA ALA A 268 7.19 26.63 -16.62
C ALA A 268 7.55 26.89 -15.16
N ASN A 269 6.74 27.71 -14.49
CA ASN A 269 7.01 28.08 -13.10
C ASN A 269 6.61 26.97 -12.13
N ASN A 270 5.46 26.34 -12.39
CA ASN A 270 4.89 25.25 -11.61
C ASN A 270 3.98 24.40 -12.50
N LEU A 271 3.44 23.30 -11.96
CA LEU A 271 2.60 22.36 -12.70
C LEU A 271 1.28 22.94 -13.24
N PHE A 272 0.81 24.08 -12.71
CA PHE A 272 -0.43 24.75 -13.11
C PHE A 272 -0.21 25.89 -14.11
N ASP A 273 1.05 26.21 -14.44
CA ASP A 273 1.39 27.18 -15.48
C ASP A 273 0.66 26.80 -16.79
N PRO A 274 -0.05 27.74 -17.45
CA PRO A 274 -0.85 27.44 -18.64
C PRO A 274 -0.14 26.63 -19.73
N LYS A 275 1.18 26.82 -19.90
CA LYS A 275 1.94 26.03 -20.88
C LYS A 275 2.25 24.61 -20.44
N GLU A 276 2.46 24.37 -19.14
CA GLU A 276 2.63 23.02 -18.61
C GLU A 276 1.33 22.24 -18.80
N VAL A 277 0.21 22.84 -18.36
CA VAL A 277 -1.11 22.24 -18.47
C VAL A 277 -1.45 21.92 -19.93
N ALA A 278 -1.22 22.87 -20.86
CA ALA A 278 -1.45 22.64 -22.28
C ALA A 278 -0.61 21.51 -22.88
N TYR A 279 0.67 21.43 -22.50
CA TYR A 279 1.57 20.37 -22.97
C TYR A 279 1.15 19.00 -22.43
N ARG A 280 0.90 18.90 -21.12
CA ARG A 280 0.53 17.63 -20.46
C ARG A 280 -0.80 17.11 -20.95
N VAL A 281 -1.83 17.95 -20.93
CA VAL A 281 -3.18 17.57 -21.39
C VAL A 281 -3.12 17.05 -22.83
N LYS A 282 -2.38 17.72 -23.71
CA LYS A 282 -2.23 17.29 -25.11
C LYS A 282 -1.60 15.89 -25.21
N ASN A 283 -0.45 15.67 -24.57
CA ASN A 283 0.32 14.45 -24.77
C ASN A 283 -0.28 13.25 -24.03
N LEU A 284 -0.75 13.43 -22.79
CA LEU A 284 -1.43 12.37 -22.04
C LEU A 284 -2.73 11.95 -22.74
N THR A 285 -3.54 12.91 -23.20
CA THR A 285 -4.76 12.60 -23.97
C THR A 285 -4.42 11.87 -25.27
N HIS A 286 -3.34 12.22 -25.95
CA HIS A 286 -2.93 11.54 -27.19
C HIS A 286 -2.66 10.05 -26.97
N LEU A 287 -1.93 9.68 -25.92
CA LEU A 287 -1.65 8.27 -25.60
C LEU A 287 -2.91 7.51 -25.20
N LEU A 288 -3.81 8.14 -24.43
CA LEU A 288 -5.13 7.58 -24.13
C LEU A 288 -5.98 7.38 -25.41
N GLU A 289 -5.92 8.30 -26.38
CA GLU A 289 -6.58 8.18 -27.69
C GLU A 289 -6.03 7.03 -28.56
N LEU A 290 -4.79 6.62 -28.33
CA LEU A 290 -4.21 5.43 -28.97
C LEU A 290 -4.69 4.14 -28.33
N GLY A 291 -5.05 4.15 -27.04
CA GLY A 291 -5.59 3.00 -26.32
C GLY A 291 -4.89 2.66 -25.00
N LEU A 292 -4.08 3.55 -24.43
CA LEU A 292 -3.52 3.33 -23.09
C LEU A 292 -4.65 3.32 -22.03
N ASP A 293 -4.56 2.42 -21.04
CA ASP A 293 -5.56 2.31 -19.97
C ASP A 293 -5.12 3.07 -18.70
N TYR A 294 -3.89 2.83 -18.24
CA TYR A 294 -3.42 3.27 -16.94
C TYR A 294 -2.07 3.99 -17.01
N TRP A 295 -1.77 4.75 -15.96
CA TRP A 295 -0.51 5.48 -15.82
C TRP A 295 0.29 5.00 -14.64
N TRP A 296 1.58 4.79 -14.82
CA TRP A 296 2.55 4.82 -13.75
C TRP A 296 3.25 6.18 -13.81
N TYR A 297 2.78 7.11 -12.99
CA TYR A 297 3.42 8.38 -12.74
C TYR A 297 4.66 8.13 -11.89
N ASP A 298 5.74 7.79 -12.56
CA ASP A 298 6.99 7.47 -11.92
C ASP A 298 7.74 8.76 -11.67
N ARG A 299 7.42 9.39 -10.54
CA ARG A 299 8.34 10.35 -9.96
C ARG A 299 9.37 9.51 -9.22
N ASN A 300 10.63 9.53 -9.61
CA ASN A 300 11.71 9.17 -8.71
C ASN A 300 12.94 9.99 -9.09
N TRP A 301 13.74 10.30 -8.09
CA TRP A 301 15.03 10.96 -8.29
C TRP A 301 14.90 12.39 -8.90
N ILE A 302 15.77 12.71 -9.87
CA ILE A 302 15.87 14.01 -10.55
C ILE A 302 14.66 14.37 -11.43
N THR A 303 13.74 13.43 -11.69
CA THR A 303 12.58 13.64 -12.58
C THR A 303 11.30 13.89 -11.79
N ARG A 304 10.89 15.16 -11.71
CA ARG A 304 9.63 15.54 -11.06
C ARG A 304 9.08 16.84 -11.63
N LEU A 305 7.75 16.97 -11.58
CA LEU A 305 7.08 18.23 -11.86
C LEU A 305 7.37 19.27 -10.77
N LYS A 306 7.42 20.54 -11.17
CA LYS A 306 7.54 21.66 -10.24
C LYS A 306 6.23 21.86 -9.50
N THR A 307 6.24 21.71 -8.18
CA THR A 307 5.11 22.05 -7.29
C THR A 307 4.93 23.57 -7.18
N ILE A 308 3.80 24.02 -6.63
CA ILE A 308 3.57 25.46 -6.37
C ILE A 308 4.54 25.99 -5.31
N ASP A 309 4.81 25.18 -4.29
CA ASP A 309 5.79 25.47 -3.26
C ASP A 309 7.14 24.86 -3.66
N SER A 310 8.19 25.68 -3.69
CA SER A 310 9.56 25.28 -4.00
C SER A 310 10.40 25.00 -2.75
N SER A 311 9.79 24.94 -1.56
CA SER A 311 10.45 24.54 -0.32
C SER A 311 11.00 23.10 -0.43
N ALA A 312 11.92 22.75 0.47
CA ALA A 312 12.49 21.39 0.51
C ALA A 312 11.44 20.31 0.86
N HIS A 313 10.37 20.69 1.56
CA HIS A 313 9.30 19.81 1.99
C HIS A 313 7.94 20.47 1.70
N PRO A 314 7.50 20.50 0.42
CA PRO A 314 6.27 21.16 0.05
C PRO A 314 5.06 20.41 0.62
N VAL A 315 4.08 21.14 1.14
CA VAL A 315 2.85 20.53 1.68
C VAL A 315 2.08 19.78 0.59
N TYR A 316 1.94 20.40 -0.59
CA TYR A 316 1.38 19.73 -1.76
C TYR A 316 2.51 19.11 -2.56
N THR A 317 2.68 17.82 -2.36
CA THR A 317 3.87 17.10 -2.77
C THR A 317 3.84 16.74 -4.26
N PRO A 318 5.01 16.48 -4.89
CA PRO A 318 5.07 16.04 -6.29
C PRO A 318 4.26 14.77 -6.58
N GLU A 319 4.20 13.80 -5.65
CA GLU A 319 3.30 12.65 -5.73
C GLU A 319 1.85 13.13 -5.85
N THR A 320 1.36 13.85 -4.84
CA THR A 320 -0.07 14.16 -4.69
C THR A 320 -0.60 14.98 -5.86
N LEU A 321 0.11 16.03 -6.25
CA LEU A 321 -0.30 16.92 -7.33
C LEU A 321 -0.13 16.29 -8.71
N GLY A 322 0.89 15.44 -8.86
CA GLY A 322 1.06 14.60 -10.04
C GLY A 322 -0.10 13.64 -10.20
N MET A 323 -0.40 12.83 -9.18
CA MET A 323 -1.52 11.89 -9.25
C MET A 323 -2.85 12.58 -9.58
N TYR A 324 -3.13 13.75 -8.99
CA TYR A 324 -4.31 14.55 -9.34
C TYR A 324 -4.38 14.91 -10.82
N LEU A 325 -3.28 15.35 -11.43
CA LEU A 325 -3.30 15.78 -12.83
C LEU A 325 -3.51 14.58 -13.78
N TYR A 326 -2.84 13.45 -13.54
CA TYR A 326 -3.01 12.25 -14.35
C TYR A 326 -4.43 11.71 -14.21
N ASP A 327 -4.98 11.71 -12.99
CA ASP A 327 -6.36 11.32 -12.72
C ASP A 327 -7.37 12.24 -13.43
N ASP A 328 -7.27 13.57 -13.29
CA ASP A 328 -8.24 14.50 -13.91
C ASP A 328 -8.19 14.47 -15.44
N VAL A 329 -7.00 14.39 -16.05
CA VAL A 329 -6.85 14.22 -17.51
C VAL A 329 -7.49 12.90 -17.97
N THR A 330 -7.20 11.80 -17.27
CA THR A 330 -7.71 10.48 -17.63
C THR A 330 -9.23 10.41 -17.47
N ARG A 331 -9.80 10.88 -16.35
CA ARG A 331 -11.26 10.89 -16.14
C ARG A 331 -11.99 11.71 -17.20
N ARG A 332 -11.45 12.86 -17.60
CA ARG A 332 -12.04 13.67 -18.67
C ARG A 332 -12.04 12.96 -20.00
N TYR A 333 -10.92 12.32 -20.35
CA TYR A 333 -10.85 11.52 -21.55
C TYR A 333 -11.85 10.37 -21.52
N LEU A 334 -11.88 9.58 -20.45
CA LEU A 334 -12.79 8.45 -20.29
C LEU A 334 -14.27 8.88 -20.35
N LYS A 335 -14.61 10.04 -19.76
CA LYS A 335 -15.94 10.65 -19.88
C LYS A 335 -16.26 11.11 -21.30
N LYS A 336 -15.28 11.62 -22.05
CA LYS A 336 -15.46 12.01 -23.46
C LYS A 336 -15.72 10.80 -24.36
N VAL A 337 -15.06 9.66 -24.11
CA VAL A 337 -15.15 8.46 -24.97
C VAL A 337 -16.08 7.37 -24.46
N GLN A 338 -16.76 7.58 -23.32
CA GLN A 338 -17.67 6.59 -22.75
C GLN A 338 -18.76 6.19 -23.75
N LYS A 339 -19.03 4.87 -23.85
CA LYS A 339 -20.08 4.33 -24.72
C LYS A 339 -21.42 4.14 -24.00
N GLY A 340 -21.40 4.13 -22.66
CA GLY A 340 -22.55 3.92 -21.79
C GLY A 340 -22.85 5.12 -20.90
N PRO A 341 -23.74 4.96 -19.89
CA PRO A 341 -24.09 6.03 -18.96
C PRO A 341 -22.92 6.46 -18.05
N TYR A 342 -21.96 5.57 -17.84
CA TYR A 342 -20.81 5.78 -16.95
C TYR A 342 -19.48 5.60 -17.68
N PRO A 343 -18.46 6.40 -17.37
CA PRO A 343 -17.10 6.19 -17.85
C PRO A 343 -16.41 5.05 -17.10
N LYS A 344 -15.37 4.47 -17.71
CA LYS A 344 -14.44 3.59 -16.99
C LYS A 344 -13.76 4.33 -15.83
N ARG A 345 -13.30 3.60 -14.83
CA ARG A 345 -12.51 4.14 -13.71
C ARG A 345 -11.11 4.52 -14.20
N ALA A 346 -10.64 5.70 -13.80
CA ALA A 346 -9.24 6.06 -13.98
C ALA A 346 -8.35 5.30 -12.96
N LEU A 347 -7.13 4.97 -13.36
CA LEU A 347 -6.12 4.39 -12.47
C LEU A 347 -4.76 5.01 -12.78
N VAL A 348 -4.13 5.52 -11.73
CA VAL A 348 -2.76 6.03 -11.72
C VAL A 348 -2.00 5.33 -10.60
N MET A 349 -0.74 4.98 -10.86
CA MET A 349 0.19 4.48 -9.87
C MET A 349 1.30 5.51 -9.69
N ALA A 350 1.65 5.83 -8.45
CA ALA A 350 2.80 6.67 -8.13
C ALA A 350 3.55 6.08 -6.94
N ASN A 351 4.82 6.40 -6.78
CA ASN A 351 5.47 6.09 -5.52
C ASN A 351 4.95 7.00 -4.39
N VAL A 352 5.06 6.54 -3.15
CA VAL A 352 4.86 7.38 -1.97
C VAL A 352 6.07 8.29 -1.75
N ASP A 353 5.87 9.61 -1.62
CA ASP A 353 6.96 10.59 -1.59
C ASP A 353 7.99 10.33 -0.47
N GLU A 354 7.52 9.91 0.69
CA GLU A 354 8.33 9.69 1.90
C GLU A 354 8.45 8.20 2.26
N ILE A 355 8.41 7.33 1.26
CA ILE A 355 8.92 5.96 1.35
C ILE A 355 10.14 5.88 0.43
N SER A 356 11.31 5.78 1.06
CA SER A 356 12.59 5.81 0.36
C SER A 356 12.98 4.41 -0.05
N ASN A 357 12.63 4.00 -1.27
CA ASN A 357 12.96 2.69 -1.85
C ASN A 357 12.68 1.55 -0.86
N GLY A 358 11.42 1.37 -0.49
CA GLY A 358 10.96 0.37 0.46
C GLY A 358 11.07 0.77 1.93
N ILE A 359 11.74 1.86 2.29
CA ILE A 359 11.92 2.24 3.71
C ILE A 359 10.98 3.39 4.09
N TYR A 360 10.00 3.10 4.93
CA TYR A 360 9.06 4.09 5.49
C TYR A 360 9.80 5.25 6.18
N LYS A 361 9.45 6.50 5.83
CA LYS A 361 9.85 7.70 6.57
C LYS A 361 8.66 8.40 7.19
N SER A 362 7.65 8.73 6.39
CA SER A 362 6.40 9.35 6.84
C SER A 362 5.35 9.31 5.72
N ILE A 363 4.14 9.81 5.99
CA ILE A 363 3.16 10.19 4.96
C ILE A 363 2.90 11.69 5.10
N THR A 364 3.12 12.45 4.04
CA THR A 364 3.16 13.93 4.10
C THR A 364 1.91 14.62 3.60
N ASN A 365 1.05 13.94 2.83
CA ASN A 365 -0.18 14.53 2.33
C ASN A 365 -1.36 13.56 2.38
N ILE A 366 -2.42 13.95 3.09
CA ILE A 366 -3.62 13.12 3.25
C ILE A 366 -4.49 13.08 1.99
N ALA A 367 -4.30 13.97 1.02
CA ALA A 367 -5.09 14.03 -0.21
C ALA A 367 -4.73 12.93 -1.22
N SER A 368 -3.56 12.29 -1.09
CA SER A 368 -3.10 11.22 -2.00
C SER A 368 -4.07 10.06 -2.08
N HIS A 369 -4.82 9.78 -1.00
CA HIS A 369 -5.78 8.68 -0.93
C HIS A 369 -6.90 8.75 -1.97
N ARG A 370 -7.16 9.92 -2.56
CA ARG A 370 -8.20 10.10 -3.59
C ARG A 370 -7.78 9.61 -4.96
N TYR A 371 -6.50 9.36 -5.17
CA TYR A 371 -5.95 9.09 -6.49
C TYR A 371 -5.29 7.72 -6.48
N GLY A 372 -5.79 6.85 -7.36
CA GLY A 372 -5.13 5.60 -7.78
C GLY A 372 -4.54 4.72 -6.67
N ILE A 373 -3.38 4.13 -6.98
CA ILE A 373 -2.62 3.23 -6.10
C ILE A 373 -1.21 3.80 -5.88
N GLN A 374 -0.59 3.43 -4.77
CA GLN A 374 0.76 3.85 -4.44
C GLN A 374 1.74 2.69 -4.40
N TRP A 375 3.03 2.96 -4.63
CA TRP A 375 4.10 1.99 -4.45
C TRP A 375 5.22 2.48 -3.54
N THR A 376 6.15 1.59 -3.16
CA THR A 376 7.22 1.90 -2.20
C THR A 376 8.58 2.22 -2.80
N GLY A 377 8.74 2.18 -4.13
CA GLY A 377 9.99 2.53 -4.82
C GLY A 377 10.89 1.31 -5.08
N ASP A 378 12.16 1.58 -5.38
CA ASP A 378 13.08 0.58 -5.95
C ASP A 378 13.65 -0.34 -4.86
N THR A 379 12.84 -1.31 -4.44
CA THR A 379 13.17 -2.20 -3.32
C THR A 379 14.34 -3.15 -3.65
N LEU A 380 15.03 -3.63 -2.62
CA LEU A 380 16.06 -4.66 -2.79
C LEU A 380 15.44 -6.06 -2.71
N MET A 381 15.94 -7.00 -3.51
CA MET A 381 15.69 -8.44 -3.34
C MET A 381 16.46 -8.97 -2.11
N ARG A 382 16.00 -8.59 -0.92
CA ARG A 382 16.57 -8.97 0.38
C ARG A 382 15.48 -9.30 1.38
N ASP A 383 15.86 -10.06 2.40
CA ASP A 383 14.92 -10.59 3.36
C ASP A 383 14.37 -9.52 4.33
N ASP A 384 15.20 -8.57 4.76
CA ASP A 384 14.77 -7.40 5.56
C ASP A 384 13.73 -6.52 4.86
N TYR A 385 13.73 -6.49 3.53
CA TYR A 385 12.75 -5.74 2.74
C TYR A 385 11.35 -6.33 2.80
N ILE A 386 11.18 -7.62 3.08
CA ILE A 386 9.86 -8.18 3.39
C ILE A 386 9.31 -7.53 4.67
N GLY A 387 10.17 -7.30 5.66
CA GLY A 387 9.83 -6.59 6.90
C GLY A 387 9.49 -5.13 6.64
N TYR A 388 10.31 -4.40 5.87
CA TYR A 388 10.03 -3.00 5.55
C TYR A 388 8.74 -2.82 4.74
N GLU A 389 8.47 -3.71 3.77
CA GLU A 389 7.21 -3.70 3.04
C GLU A 389 6.01 -3.97 3.95
N THR A 390 6.15 -4.86 4.94
CA THR A 390 5.10 -5.08 5.95
C THR A 390 4.81 -3.81 6.75
N VAL A 391 5.85 -3.06 7.14
CA VAL A 391 5.70 -1.75 7.80
C VAL A 391 4.99 -0.76 6.88
N ASN A 392 5.39 -0.67 5.60
CA ASN A 392 4.80 0.23 4.62
C ASN A 392 3.29 -0.03 4.44
N LEU A 393 2.89 -1.30 4.30
CA LEU A 393 1.49 -1.71 4.19
C LEU A 393 0.67 -1.25 5.41
N ILE A 394 1.20 -1.47 6.61
CA ILE A 394 0.48 -1.15 7.86
C ILE A 394 0.38 0.36 8.06
N LYS A 395 1.51 1.09 7.97
CA LYS A 395 1.55 2.53 8.20
C LYS A 395 0.85 3.32 7.08
N GLY A 396 1.01 2.90 5.82
CA GLY A 396 0.27 3.45 4.68
C GLY A 396 -1.23 3.22 4.83
N GLY A 397 -1.67 2.00 5.16
CA GLY A 397 -3.07 1.69 5.39
C GLY A 397 -3.70 2.48 6.56
N VAL A 398 -2.96 2.66 7.66
CA VAL A 398 -3.37 3.53 8.78
C VAL A 398 -3.60 4.97 8.29
N SER A 399 -2.77 5.46 7.38
CA SER A 399 -2.79 6.83 6.84
C SER A 399 -3.57 6.98 5.53
N LEU A 400 -4.62 6.17 5.33
CA LEU A 400 -5.53 6.22 4.18
C LEU A 400 -4.87 5.90 2.81
N LEU A 401 -3.73 5.20 2.77
CA LEU A 401 -3.17 4.63 1.53
C LEU A 401 -3.44 3.12 1.48
N PRO A 402 -4.69 2.67 1.22
CA PRO A 402 -5.09 1.29 1.38
C PRO A 402 -4.56 0.33 0.31
N TYR A 403 -4.02 0.87 -0.78
CA TYR A 403 -3.51 0.10 -1.93
C TYR A 403 -1.99 0.20 -2.10
N VAL A 404 -1.28 0.71 -1.09
CA VAL A 404 0.19 0.74 -1.12
C VAL A 404 0.75 -0.68 -1.27
N HIS A 405 1.80 -0.85 -2.06
CA HIS A 405 2.47 -2.13 -2.29
C HIS A 405 3.93 -1.93 -2.74
N GLY A 406 4.77 -2.95 -2.60
CA GLY A 406 6.14 -2.91 -3.11
C GLY A 406 6.31 -3.58 -4.47
N ASP A 407 7.50 -3.41 -5.05
CA ASP A 407 8.00 -4.28 -6.11
C ASP A 407 8.18 -5.70 -5.56
N ILE A 408 7.22 -6.57 -5.83
CA ILE A 408 7.21 -7.92 -5.27
C ILE A 408 8.37 -8.71 -5.87
N THR A 409 9.18 -9.32 -5.01
CA THR A 409 10.48 -9.97 -5.30
C THR A 409 11.64 -9.01 -5.61
N GLY A 410 11.50 -7.73 -5.25
CA GLY A 410 12.57 -6.74 -5.28
C GLY A 410 12.75 -6.08 -6.64
N HIS A 411 13.02 -4.77 -6.68
CA HIS A 411 13.36 -4.05 -7.89
C HIS A 411 14.75 -4.43 -8.44
N VAL A 412 15.76 -4.39 -7.56
CA VAL A 412 17.18 -4.69 -7.91
C VAL A 412 17.65 -5.96 -7.21
N ASN A 413 18.86 -6.40 -7.59
CA ASN A 413 19.56 -7.58 -7.09
C ASN A 413 18.83 -8.91 -7.40
N ASP A 414 19.56 -10.00 -7.22
CA ASP A 414 19.02 -11.36 -7.28
C ASP A 414 19.08 -11.98 -5.88
N GLY A 415 18.33 -13.06 -5.68
CA GLY A 415 18.30 -13.77 -4.40
C GLY A 415 18.17 -15.28 -4.57
N PRO A 416 18.17 -16.04 -3.48
CA PRO A 416 17.86 -17.47 -3.53
C PRO A 416 16.36 -17.71 -3.76
N ASP A 417 16.02 -18.91 -4.25
CA ASP A 417 14.63 -19.32 -4.51
C ASP A 417 13.73 -19.20 -3.26
N GLU A 418 14.26 -19.44 -2.06
CA GLU A 418 13.51 -19.28 -0.79
C GLU A 418 13.05 -17.83 -0.60
N LEU A 419 13.93 -16.86 -0.83
CA LEU A 419 13.61 -15.45 -0.71
C LEU A 419 12.54 -15.02 -1.71
N TYR A 420 12.64 -15.50 -2.97
CA TYR A 420 11.62 -15.25 -3.99
C TYR A 420 10.24 -15.69 -3.50
N ILE A 421 10.15 -16.91 -2.98
CA ILE A 421 8.89 -17.47 -2.52
C ILE A 421 8.34 -16.70 -1.32
N ARG A 422 9.18 -16.29 -0.35
CA ARG A 422 8.73 -15.49 0.80
C ARG A 422 8.22 -14.11 0.39
N TYR A 423 8.91 -13.45 -0.53
CA TYR A 423 8.49 -12.15 -1.03
C TYR A 423 7.22 -12.25 -1.88
N MET A 424 7.11 -13.28 -2.73
CA MET A 424 5.88 -13.58 -3.47
C MET A 424 4.70 -13.83 -2.53
N GLN A 425 4.89 -14.62 -1.47
CA GLN A 425 3.87 -14.85 -0.44
C GLN A 425 3.38 -13.53 0.18
N LEU A 426 4.28 -12.60 0.50
CA LEU A 426 3.90 -11.25 0.94
C LEU A 426 3.03 -10.54 -0.12
N GLY A 427 3.43 -10.57 -1.39
CA GLY A 427 2.71 -9.91 -2.47
C GLY A 427 1.28 -10.42 -2.67
N ILE A 428 1.06 -11.73 -2.55
CA ILE A 428 -0.28 -12.35 -2.67
C ILE A 428 -1.26 -11.83 -1.61
N PHE A 429 -0.72 -11.55 -0.42
CA PHE A 429 -1.45 -11.02 0.72
C PHE A 429 -1.34 -9.49 0.88
N SER A 430 -0.75 -8.80 -0.11
CA SER A 430 -0.73 -7.34 -0.21
C SER A 430 -1.91 -6.82 -1.04
N PRO A 431 -2.30 -5.53 -0.94
CA PRO A 431 -3.43 -5.00 -1.70
C PRO A 431 -3.29 -5.15 -3.23
N ILE A 432 -2.08 -4.97 -3.76
CA ILE A 432 -1.73 -5.10 -5.18
C ILE A 432 -0.58 -6.11 -5.33
N TYR A 433 -0.69 -7.02 -6.30
CA TYR A 433 0.34 -8.02 -6.60
C TYR A 433 1.02 -7.68 -7.93
N ARG A 434 2.18 -7.01 -7.84
CA ARG A 434 2.95 -6.58 -9.00
C ARG A 434 4.39 -7.06 -8.92
N LEU A 435 4.74 -7.93 -9.87
CA LEU A 435 6.12 -8.33 -10.12
C LEU A 435 6.80 -7.21 -10.88
N HIS A 436 7.98 -6.79 -10.45
CA HIS A 436 8.77 -5.76 -11.14
C HIS A 436 10.26 -5.86 -10.81
N SER A 437 11.10 -5.49 -11.78
CA SER A 437 12.53 -5.31 -11.59
C SER A 437 13.16 -4.43 -12.66
N THR A 438 14.34 -3.87 -12.36
CA THR A 438 15.23 -3.27 -13.37
C THR A 438 15.71 -4.31 -14.39
N HIS A 439 16.24 -3.84 -15.51
CA HIS A 439 16.93 -4.61 -16.54
C HIS A 439 18.29 -5.21 -16.10
N ASP A 440 18.87 -4.72 -15.00
CA ASP A 440 20.20 -5.11 -14.52
C ASP A 440 20.22 -6.44 -13.72
N VAL A 441 19.06 -7.06 -13.49
CA VAL A 441 18.97 -8.33 -12.74
C VAL A 441 19.38 -9.53 -13.61
N LYS A 442 19.94 -10.58 -12.99
CA LYS A 442 20.28 -11.82 -13.73
C LYS A 442 19.02 -12.62 -14.07
N LYS A 443 18.00 -12.56 -13.21
CA LYS A 443 16.70 -13.20 -13.41
C LYS A 443 15.58 -12.19 -13.15
N PHE A 444 14.80 -11.92 -14.20
CA PHE A 444 13.54 -11.21 -14.04
C PHE A 444 12.57 -11.97 -13.13
N ARG A 445 11.53 -11.27 -12.67
CA ARG A 445 10.68 -11.73 -11.57
C ARG A 445 9.63 -12.76 -11.97
N GLN A 446 9.53 -13.14 -13.24
CA GLN A 446 8.58 -14.15 -13.68
C GLN A 446 8.93 -15.55 -13.12
N PRO A 447 7.97 -16.28 -12.50
CA PRO A 447 8.27 -17.51 -11.74
C PRO A 447 8.98 -18.61 -12.52
N TRP A 448 8.74 -18.74 -13.83
CA TRP A 448 9.35 -19.80 -14.66
C TRP A 448 10.86 -19.61 -14.88
N LEU A 449 11.41 -18.43 -14.60
CA LEU A 449 12.85 -18.16 -14.66
C LEU A 449 13.60 -18.68 -13.42
N TRP A 450 12.86 -19.11 -12.40
CA TRP A 450 13.37 -19.51 -11.09
C TRP A 450 13.25 -21.02 -10.82
N GLY A 451 12.93 -21.81 -11.86
CA GLY A 451 12.85 -23.27 -11.77
C GLY A 451 11.49 -23.80 -11.31
N GLU A 452 11.32 -25.12 -11.41
CA GLU A 452 9.99 -25.76 -11.25
C GLU A 452 9.43 -25.64 -9.83
N THR A 453 10.28 -25.66 -8.80
CA THR A 453 9.82 -25.49 -7.40
C THR A 453 9.20 -24.12 -7.19
N VAL A 454 9.86 -23.05 -7.66
CA VAL A 454 9.33 -21.69 -7.56
C VAL A 454 8.07 -21.54 -8.40
N LEU A 455 8.11 -21.97 -9.67
CA LEU A 455 6.96 -21.91 -10.57
C LEU A 455 5.72 -22.63 -10.01
N SER A 456 5.89 -23.85 -9.49
CA SER A 456 4.76 -24.63 -8.96
C SER A 456 4.14 -24.00 -7.72
N ILE A 457 4.97 -23.51 -6.79
CA ILE A 457 4.50 -22.81 -5.59
C ILE A 457 3.82 -21.50 -5.97
N SER A 458 4.45 -20.65 -6.80
CA SER A 458 3.85 -19.40 -7.26
C SER A 458 2.51 -19.64 -7.95
N ARG A 459 2.39 -20.65 -8.82
CA ARG A 459 1.12 -20.96 -9.49
C ARG A 459 -0.02 -21.25 -8.48
N GLU A 460 0.25 -22.01 -7.42
CA GLU A 460 -0.78 -22.29 -6.39
C GLU A 460 -1.22 -21.02 -5.66
N TYR A 461 -0.28 -20.13 -5.34
CA TYR A 461 -0.54 -18.87 -4.66
C TYR A 461 -1.21 -17.83 -5.57
N ASP A 462 -0.78 -17.70 -6.82
CA ASP A 462 -1.39 -16.82 -7.81
C ASP A 462 -2.85 -17.23 -8.06
N LEU A 463 -3.15 -18.53 -8.14
CA LEU A 463 -4.53 -19.00 -8.21
C LEU A 463 -5.31 -18.70 -6.92
N LEU A 464 -4.68 -18.81 -5.74
CA LEU A 464 -5.30 -18.40 -4.48
C LEU A 464 -5.65 -16.90 -4.47
N ARG A 465 -4.80 -16.04 -5.02
CA ARG A 465 -5.10 -14.61 -5.20
C ARG A 465 -6.39 -14.41 -5.98
N TYR A 466 -6.59 -15.17 -7.06
CA TYR A 466 -7.77 -15.06 -7.93
C TYR A 466 -9.02 -15.68 -7.30
N ARG A 467 -8.87 -16.78 -6.54
CA ARG A 467 -9.95 -17.30 -5.68
C ARG A 467 -10.43 -16.22 -4.71
N MET A 468 -9.53 -15.43 -4.15
CA MET A 468 -9.86 -14.39 -3.17
C MET A 468 -10.38 -13.06 -3.77
N LEU A 469 -10.57 -12.94 -5.08
CA LEU A 469 -11.08 -11.70 -5.70
C LEU A 469 -12.39 -11.18 -5.07
N PRO A 470 -13.42 -12.02 -4.78
CA PRO A 470 -14.63 -11.56 -4.10
C PRO A 470 -14.35 -10.97 -2.71
N TYR A 471 -13.35 -11.51 -2.01
CA TYR A 471 -12.93 -11.03 -0.69
C TYR A 471 -12.24 -9.67 -0.80
N TRP A 472 -11.17 -9.57 -1.60
CA TRP A 472 -10.41 -8.33 -1.80
C TRP A 472 -11.29 -7.18 -2.29
N TYR A 473 -12.16 -7.46 -3.25
CA TYR A 473 -13.03 -6.45 -3.85
C TYR A 473 -14.09 -5.94 -2.87
N SER A 474 -14.60 -6.82 -2.00
CA SER A 474 -15.51 -6.41 -0.92
C SER A 474 -14.80 -5.57 0.14
N LEU A 475 -13.53 -5.85 0.45
CA LEU A 475 -12.73 -5.02 1.35
C LEU A 475 -12.45 -3.64 0.75
N ALA A 476 -12.24 -3.54 -0.57
CA ALA A 476 -12.13 -2.25 -1.26
C ALA A 476 -13.41 -1.41 -1.12
N ARG A 477 -14.59 -2.05 -1.15
CA ARG A 477 -15.85 -1.36 -0.85
C ARG A 477 -15.92 -0.87 0.61
N VAL A 478 -15.49 -1.70 1.57
CA VAL A 478 -15.42 -1.28 2.98
C VAL A 478 -14.53 -0.05 3.11
N ASN A 479 -13.36 -0.05 2.47
CA ASN A 479 -12.48 1.11 2.44
C ASN A 479 -13.16 2.35 1.85
N TYR A 480 -13.78 2.22 0.67
CA TYR A 480 -14.51 3.33 0.02
C TYR A 480 -15.57 3.96 0.93
N GLU A 481 -16.27 3.16 1.74
CA GLU A 481 -17.34 3.63 2.63
C GLU A 481 -16.87 4.19 3.98
N THR A 482 -15.72 3.72 4.48
CA THR A 482 -15.32 3.90 5.89
C THR A 482 -13.90 4.43 6.09
N GLY A 483 -13.04 4.31 5.08
CA GLY A 483 -11.60 4.61 5.14
C GLY A 483 -10.78 3.52 5.81
N ILE A 484 -11.38 2.40 6.22
CA ILE A 484 -10.65 1.27 6.83
C ILE A 484 -9.79 0.60 5.75
N PRO A 485 -8.49 0.36 5.98
CA PRO A 485 -7.63 -0.29 5.00
C PRO A 485 -7.94 -1.79 4.86
N LEU A 486 -7.61 -2.36 3.70
CA LEU A 486 -7.80 -3.79 3.42
C LEU A 486 -6.84 -4.64 4.26
N CYS A 487 -5.56 -4.25 4.27
CA CYS A 487 -4.54 -4.75 5.18
C CYS A 487 -4.48 -3.82 6.40
N ARG A 488 -4.87 -4.31 7.56
CA ARG A 488 -5.22 -3.49 8.73
C ARG A 488 -4.32 -3.80 9.93
N SER A 489 -3.79 -2.74 10.54
CA SER A 489 -3.12 -2.82 11.85
C SER A 489 -4.02 -3.50 12.88
N LEU A 490 -3.42 -4.29 13.78
CA LEU A 490 -4.14 -4.88 14.90
C LEU A 490 -4.70 -3.82 15.85
N GLY A 491 -4.06 -2.64 15.96
CA GLY A 491 -4.48 -1.55 16.84
C GLY A 491 -5.85 -0.94 16.51
N PHE A 492 -6.46 -1.30 15.38
CA PHE A 492 -7.86 -0.96 15.11
C PHE A 492 -8.83 -1.66 16.07
N ASP A 493 -8.46 -2.82 16.63
CA ASP A 493 -9.07 -3.28 17.88
C ASP A 493 -8.39 -2.52 19.02
N LEU A 494 -9.13 -1.63 19.69
CA LEU A 494 -8.60 -0.73 20.72
C LEU A 494 -8.02 -1.46 21.94
N SER A 495 -8.29 -2.77 22.06
CA SER A 495 -7.70 -3.62 23.10
C SER A 495 -6.27 -4.06 22.74
N ASP A 496 -5.94 -4.06 21.45
CA ASP A 496 -4.65 -4.47 20.91
C ASP A 496 -3.69 -3.28 20.72
N LYS A 497 -2.41 -3.61 20.53
CA LYS A 497 -1.36 -2.66 20.15
C LYS A 497 -1.02 -2.82 18.69
N THR A 498 -0.65 -1.71 18.05
CA THR A 498 -0.08 -1.74 16.71
C THR A 498 1.19 -2.58 16.71
N ARG A 499 1.22 -3.53 15.78
CA ARG A 499 2.35 -4.37 15.43
C ARG A 499 2.69 -4.08 13.97
N LEU A 500 3.97 -4.21 13.61
CA LEU A 500 4.46 -3.86 12.28
C LEU A 500 5.01 -5.05 11.49
N ASP A 501 4.87 -6.25 12.05
CA ASP A 501 5.38 -7.52 11.52
C ASP A 501 4.26 -8.49 11.12
N GLU A 502 3.00 -8.08 11.30
CA GLU A 502 1.79 -8.81 10.94
C GLU A 502 0.56 -7.89 10.83
N TYR A 503 -0.42 -8.31 10.06
CA TYR A 503 -1.63 -7.53 9.82
C TYR A 503 -2.84 -8.41 9.53
N LYS A 504 -4.02 -7.86 9.78
CA LYS A 504 -5.27 -8.50 9.36
C LYS A 504 -5.56 -8.17 7.91
N ILE A 505 -6.13 -9.11 7.17
CA ILE A 505 -6.72 -8.85 5.85
C ILE A 505 -8.23 -8.87 6.05
N GLY A 506 -8.84 -7.69 6.09
CA GLY A 506 -10.23 -7.53 6.54
C GLY A 506 -10.45 -8.01 7.97
N ASP A 507 -11.59 -8.63 8.23
CA ASP A 507 -11.95 -9.18 9.55
C ASP A 507 -11.71 -10.69 9.67
N GLY A 508 -11.55 -11.40 8.54
CA GLY A 508 -11.54 -12.86 8.50
C GLY A 508 -10.16 -13.52 8.55
N LEU A 509 -9.10 -12.82 8.14
CA LEU A 509 -7.76 -13.38 7.98
C LEU A 509 -6.69 -12.58 8.73
N LEU A 510 -5.65 -13.27 9.19
CA LEU A 510 -4.44 -12.70 9.76
C LEU A 510 -3.24 -13.26 8.99
N PHE A 511 -2.34 -12.39 8.56
CA PHE A 511 -1.13 -12.78 7.84
C PHE A 511 0.10 -12.16 8.52
N SER A 512 1.13 -12.99 8.67
CA SER A 512 2.36 -12.62 9.36
C SER A 512 3.54 -13.08 8.48
N PRO A 513 4.08 -12.20 7.61
CA PRO A 513 5.09 -12.61 6.64
C PRO A 513 6.32 -13.21 7.32
N ILE A 514 6.89 -14.22 6.67
CA ILE A 514 8.07 -14.91 7.16
C ILE A 514 9.27 -14.23 6.55
N TYR A 515 10.02 -13.56 7.42
CA TYR A 515 11.27 -12.94 7.10
C TYR A 515 12.18 -13.02 8.32
N SER A 516 13.44 -13.12 7.99
CA SER A 516 14.65 -12.93 8.73
C SER A 516 14.99 -11.44 8.82
N PRO A 517 14.69 -10.74 9.92
CA PRO A 517 15.24 -9.40 10.09
C PRO A 517 16.75 -9.50 10.01
N LEU A 518 17.36 -8.82 9.04
CA LEU A 518 18.80 -8.76 8.88
C LEU A 518 19.33 -7.88 10.02
N ASN A 519 19.53 -8.47 11.19
CA ASN A 519 19.95 -7.79 12.42
C ASN A 519 21.46 -7.53 12.47
N ALA A 520 22.10 -7.38 11.30
CA ALA A 520 23.52 -7.04 11.24
C ALA A 520 23.67 -5.59 11.72
N GLU A 521 24.23 -5.42 12.91
CA GLU A 521 24.49 -4.11 13.52
C GLU A 521 25.88 -3.63 13.11
N LYS A 522 26.12 -2.31 13.13
CA LYS A 522 27.47 -1.76 12.98
C LYS A 522 28.39 -2.45 13.97
N ALA A 523 29.56 -2.89 13.50
CA ALA A 523 30.52 -3.54 14.38
C ALA A 523 30.80 -2.65 15.60
N PRO A 524 30.67 -3.17 16.83
CA PRO A 524 30.81 -2.36 18.03
C PRO A 524 32.25 -1.85 18.16
N LEU A 525 32.44 -0.74 18.88
CA LEU A 525 33.74 -0.09 18.98
C LEU A 525 34.83 -1.03 19.53
N GLU A 526 34.46 -1.92 20.45
CA GLU A 526 35.33 -2.96 21.03
C GLU A 526 35.84 -3.99 20.02
N SER A 527 35.24 -4.09 18.83
CA SER A 527 35.76 -4.92 17.75
C SER A 527 37.00 -4.31 17.08
N TYR A 528 37.23 -3.01 17.18
CA TYR A 528 38.38 -2.34 16.57
C TYR A 528 39.53 -2.27 17.58
N LEU A 529 40.55 -3.09 17.37
CA LEU A 529 41.71 -3.20 18.28
C LEU A 529 42.74 -2.10 18.05
N THR A 530 42.75 -1.48 16.87
CA THR A 530 43.59 -0.35 16.51
C THR A 530 42.76 0.71 15.77
N PRO A 531 43.18 2.00 15.79
CA PRO A 531 42.67 2.97 14.83
C PRO A 531 42.80 2.46 13.40
N ILE A 532 41.86 2.85 12.55
CA ILE A 532 41.83 2.50 11.15
C ILE A 532 42.73 3.45 10.39
N LYS A 533 43.78 2.92 9.79
CA LYS A 533 44.58 3.67 8.82
C LYS A 533 43.82 3.74 7.51
N ALA A 534 43.43 4.94 7.09
CA ALA A 534 42.70 5.19 5.86
C ALA A 534 43.57 5.92 4.83
N GLU A 535 43.65 5.42 3.61
CA GLU A 535 44.35 6.03 2.48
C GLU A 535 43.40 6.20 1.29
N TYR A 536 43.36 7.37 0.66
CA TYR A 536 42.41 7.70 -0.41
C TYR A 536 43.14 8.04 -1.71
N PHE A 537 42.52 7.70 -2.85
CA PHE A 537 43.10 7.82 -4.19
C PHE A 537 42.04 8.37 -5.16
N ASN A 538 42.43 9.31 -6.03
CA ASN A 538 41.56 9.84 -7.09
C ASN A 538 41.63 8.94 -8.35
N ASN A 539 41.21 7.70 -8.18
CA ASN A 539 40.93 6.71 -9.21
C ASN A 539 40.26 5.50 -8.55
N GLU A 540 39.58 4.66 -9.31
CA GLU A 540 38.85 3.49 -8.80
C GLU A 540 39.74 2.26 -8.54
N GLU A 541 41.07 2.38 -8.70
CA GLU A 541 41.96 1.21 -8.84
C GLU A 541 43.09 1.21 -7.82
N LEU A 542 43.07 2.15 -6.86
CA LEU A 542 44.09 2.34 -5.83
C LEU A 542 45.51 2.53 -6.42
N LYS A 543 45.60 3.15 -7.60
CA LYS A 543 46.87 3.38 -8.30
C LYS A 543 47.56 4.66 -7.81
N GLY A 544 48.88 4.58 -7.70
CA GLY A 544 49.73 5.72 -7.36
C GLY A 544 49.93 5.93 -5.87
N LYS A 545 50.26 7.17 -5.47
CA LYS A 545 50.35 7.56 -4.06
C LYS A 545 48.97 8.05 -3.60
N PRO A 546 48.58 7.81 -2.34
CA PRO A 546 47.33 8.35 -1.81
C PRO A 546 47.37 9.88 -1.83
N VAL A 547 46.25 10.50 -2.20
CA VAL A 547 46.06 11.95 -2.21
C VAL A 547 45.72 12.50 -0.82
N TYR A 548 45.19 11.63 0.05
CA TYR A 548 44.85 11.93 1.43
C TYR A 548 45.02 10.68 2.28
N ALA A 549 45.42 10.86 3.54
CA ALA A 549 45.48 9.80 4.54
C ALA A 549 44.94 10.34 5.86
N ASP A 550 44.25 9.48 6.61
CA ASP A 550 43.60 9.83 7.87
C ASP A 550 43.55 8.61 8.81
N GLU A 551 43.20 8.85 10.08
CA GLU A 551 42.89 7.80 11.04
C GLU A 551 41.40 7.84 11.41
N LYS A 552 40.72 6.69 11.39
CA LYS A 552 39.29 6.57 11.72
C LYS A 552 39.08 5.63 12.91
N GLU A 553 38.02 5.85 13.67
CA GLU A 553 37.68 5.00 14.81
C GLU A 553 36.80 3.80 14.42
N THR A 554 35.97 3.94 13.38
CA THR A 554 35.10 2.87 12.89
C THR A 554 35.00 2.91 11.36
N LEU A 555 34.69 1.76 10.74
CA LEU A 555 34.46 1.66 9.31
C LEU A 555 32.96 1.84 9.02
N ASN A 556 32.45 3.04 9.22
CA ASN A 556 31.04 3.37 9.02
C ASN A 556 30.88 4.76 8.40
N PHE A 557 30.90 4.82 7.09
CA PHE A 557 30.83 6.04 6.31
C PHE A 557 29.54 6.05 5.49
N ASP A 558 28.86 7.19 5.55
CA ASP A 558 27.81 7.58 4.63
C ASP A 558 28.20 8.99 4.17
N TRP A 559 28.86 9.05 3.03
CA TRP A 559 29.26 10.31 2.43
C TRP A 559 28.12 10.92 1.63
N ALA A 560 27.05 10.17 1.35
CA ALA A 560 25.99 10.58 0.43
C ALA A 560 26.60 11.16 -0.86
N GLU A 561 26.35 12.44 -1.16
CA GLU A 561 26.89 13.14 -2.32
C GLU A 561 28.20 13.92 -2.05
N HIS A 562 28.87 13.68 -0.92
CA HIS A 562 30.04 14.43 -0.49
C HIS A 562 31.35 13.64 -0.69
N SER A 563 32.47 14.36 -0.62
CA SER A 563 33.81 13.76 -0.68
C SER A 563 34.30 13.38 0.73
N PRO A 564 35.12 12.32 0.88
CA PRO A 564 35.82 12.03 2.13
C PRO A 564 36.66 13.20 2.67
N LYS A 565 37.14 14.07 1.75
CA LYS A 565 37.80 15.34 2.08
C LYS A 565 37.62 16.35 0.96
N ASP A 566 36.70 17.30 1.17
CA ASP A 566 36.39 18.35 0.21
C ASP A 566 37.63 19.06 -0.33
N GLY A 567 37.70 19.14 -1.67
CA GLY A 567 38.79 19.78 -2.40
C GLY A 567 40.10 18.99 -2.45
N VAL A 568 40.17 17.78 -1.88
CA VAL A 568 41.37 16.92 -1.88
C VAL A 568 41.07 15.55 -2.51
N VAL A 569 40.05 14.86 -1.99
CA VAL A 569 39.56 13.60 -2.57
C VAL A 569 38.44 13.94 -3.56
N GLU A 570 38.44 13.33 -4.73
CA GLU A 570 37.34 13.50 -5.69
C GLU A 570 36.02 13.01 -5.10
N ARG A 571 34.91 13.65 -5.50
CA ARG A 571 33.56 13.23 -5.08
C ARG A 571 33.19 11.88 -5.69
N GLU A 572 33.53 11.70 -6.95
CA GLU A 572 33.24 10.53 -7.77
C GLU A 572 34.57 9.92 -8.24
N HIS A 573 34.56 8.66 -8.66
CA HIS A 573 35.72 7.94 -9.19
C HIS A 573 36.93 7.92 -8.24
N PHE A 574 36.68 7.81 -6.93
CA PHE A 574 37.74 7.67 -5.92
C PHE A 574 37.81 6.24 -5.36
N SER A 575 38.94 5.88 -4.75
CA SER A 575 39.07 4.63 -4.00
C SER A 575 39.74 4.86 -2.65
N ALA A 576 39.52 3.94 -1.73
CA ALA A 576 40.07 3.99 -0.39
C ALA A 576 40.59 2.62 0.05
N ARG A 577 41.65 2.64 0.87
CA ARG A 577 42.20 1.49 1.56
C ARG A 577 42.15 1.72 3.06
N PHE A 578 41.61 0.74 3.79
CA PHE A 578 41.47 0.76 5.24
C PHE A 578 42.20 -0.45 5.85
N GLU A 579 43.09 -0.21 6.80
CA GLU A 579 43.87 -1.25 7.49
C GLU A 579 43.73 -1.11 9.01
N PHE A 580 43.37 -2.20 9.70
CA PHE A 580 43.18 -2.24 11.16
C PHE A 580 43.14 -3.66 11.72
N ASP A 581 43.46 -3.81 13.01
CA ASP A 581 43.23 -5.06 13.74
C ASP A 581 41.78 -5.12 14.24
N PHE A 582 41.12 -6.26 14.04
CA PHE A 582 39.72 -6.48 14.35
C PHE A 582 39.50 -7.73 15.20
N GLN A 583 38.46 -7.75 16.02
CA GLN A 583 38.06 -8.90 16.81
C GLN A 583 36.54 -9.13 16.86
N ASN A 584 36.17 -10.39 17.07
CA ASN A 584 34.83 -10.75 17.56
C ASN A 584 34.79 -10.55 19.08
N PRO A 585 33.98 -9.63 19.62
CA PRO A 585 33.91 -9.38 21.06
C PRO A 585 32.93 -10.30 21.81
N TYR A 586 32.13 -11.10 21.08
CA TYR A 586 31.07 -11.93 21.66
C TYR A 586 31.58 -13.31 22.08
N ASP A 587 30.87 -13.91 23.05
CA ASP A 587 31.06 -15.30 23.51
C ASP A 587 30.46 -16.36 22.55
N GLU A 588 30.06 -15.92 21.36
CA GLU A 588 29.48 -16.74 20.31
C GLU A 588 30.07 -16.35 18.94
N PRO A 589 29.97 -17.22 17.90
CA PRO A 589 30.43 -16.84 16.58
C PRO A 589 29.63 -15.66 16.03
N ILE A 590 30.29 -14.85 15.21
CA ILE A 590 29.64 -13.77 14.45
C ILE A 590 29.84 -13.98 12.96
N THR A 591 28.87 -13.52 12.18
CA THR A 591 29.02 -13.29 10.75
C THR A 591 29.31 -11.81 10.52
N VAL A 592 30.36 -11.51 9.74
CA VAL A 592 30.80 -10.16 9.39
C VAL A 592 30.30 -9.83 7.99
N TYR A 593 29.65 -8.68 7.86
CA TYR A 593 29.11 -8.17 6.60
C TYR A 593 29.75 -6.82 6.26
N PHE A 594 29.74 -6.49 4.97
CA PHE A 594 30.11 -5.17 4.50
C PHE A 594 28.95 -4.58 3.70
N GLY A 595 28.55 -3.37 4.07
CA GLY A 595 27.68 -2.54 3.23
C GLY A 595 28.54 -1.68 2.31
N SER A 596 28.34 -1.69 1.00
CA SER A 596 29.04 -0.80 0.08
C SER A 596 28.13 -0.27 -1.02
N ASP A 597 28.28 1.01 -1.32
CA ASP A 597 27.85 1.64 -2.56
C ASP A 597 29.05 1.63 -3.52
N ASP A 598 28.94 0.90 -4.62
CA ASP A 598 30.04 0.44 -5.49
C ASP A 598 31.02 -0.54 -4.81
N GLY A 599 32.23 -0.69 -5.37
CA GLY A 599 33.01 -1.89 -5.16
C GLY A 599 33.74 -2.00 -3.83
N VAL A 600 33.80 -3.23 -3.31
CA VAL A 600 34.52 -3.58 -2.08
C VAL A 600 35.30 -4.88 -2.22
N ARG A 601 36.48 -4.93 -1.60
CA ARG A 601 37.31 -6.12 -1.43
C ARG A 601 37.75 -6.23 0.02
N VAL A 602 37.66 -7.43 0.58
CA VAL A 602 37.92 -7.67 2.00
C VAL A 602 38.94 -8.77 2.16
N TYR A 603 39.94 -8.51 3.01
CA TYR A 603 41.00 -9.43 3.35
C TYR A 603 41.12 -9.56 4.86
N LEU A 604 41.29 -10.78 5.36
CA LEU A 604 41.63 -11.06 6.76
C LEU A 604 42.95 -11.82 6.79
N ASP A 605 43.92 -11.31 7.54
CA ASP A 605 45.27 -11.88 7.66
C ASP A 605 45.93 -12.13 6.29
N GLY A 606 45.71 -11.21 5.35
CA GLY A 606 46.24 -11.25 3.98
C GLY A 606 45.50 -12.20 3.01
N LYS A 607 44.48 -12.94 3.47
CA LYS A 607 43.64 -13.78 2.62
C LYS A 607 42.42 -12.99 2.16
N LYS A 608 42.21 -12.88 0.84
CA LYS A 608 40.97 -12.32 0.26
C LYS A 608 39.79 -13.23 0.60
N LEU A 609 38.78 -12.67 1.25
CA LEU A 609 37.56 -13.38 1.66
C LEU A 609 36.35 -12.97 0.83
N TYR A 610 36.32 -11.72 0.39
CA TYR A 610 35.22 -11.17 -0.39
C TYR A 610 35.72 -10.22 -1.49
N GLU A 611 35.02 -10.19 -2.62
CA GLU A 611 35.27 -9.28 -3.73
C GLU A 611 33.98 -9.07 -4.52
N TYR A 612 33.58 -7.81 -4.62
CA TYR A 612 32.64 -7.34 -5.62
C TYR A 612 33.16 -5.98 -6.11
N TRP A 613 33.85 -5.97 -7.25
CA TRP A 613 34.57 -4.80 -7.75
C TRP A 613 33.95 -4.27 -9.05
N SER A 614 32.73 -3.77 -8.96
CA SER A 614 31.97 -3.13 -10.04
C SER A 614 31.06 -2.05 -9.49
N CYS A 615 30.57 -1.14 -10.36
CA CYS A 615 29.59 -0.16 -9.93
C CYS A 615 28.25 -0.83 -9.61
N HIS A 616 27.63 -0.47 -8.49
CA HIS A 616 26.33 -0.94 -8.05
C HIS A 616 25.80 -0.03 -6.93
N GLY A 617 24.47 0.09 -6.80
CA GLY A 617 23.89 0.78 -5.64
C GLY A 617 24.21 0.05 -4.32
N TYR A 618 24.00 0.75 -3.20
CA TYR A 618 24.27 0.22 -1.86
C TYR A 618 23.70 -1.20 -1.64
N SER A 619 24.58 -2.17 -1.37
CA SER A 619 24.21 -3.53 -0.96
C SER A 619 24.96 -3.93 0.32
N ILE A 620 24.46 -4.94 1.05
CA ILE A 620 25.15 -5.52 2.22
C ILE A 620 25.41 -6.98 1.92
N GLU A 621 26.66 -7.38 2.07
CA GLU A 621 27.16 -8.68 1.62
C GLU A 621 27.87 -9.39 2.76
N GLU A 622 27.62 -10.69 2.90
CA GLU A 622 28.35 -11.54 3.85
C GLU A 622 29.79 -11.69 3.37
N ALA A 623 30.76 -11.29 4.19
CA ALA A 623 32.17 -11.43 3.85
C ALA A 623 32.78 -12.70 4.46
N PHE A 624 32.62 -12.90 5.77
CA PHE A 624 33.19 -14.04 6.47
C PHE A 624 32.62 -14.23 7.88
N ARG A 625 32.95 -15.36 8.51
CA ARG A 625 32.54 -15.70 9.89
C ARG A 625 33.75 -15.73 10.82
N MET A 626 33.58 -15.29 12.06
CA MET A 626 34.59 -15.33 13.11
C MET A 626 34.11 -16.16 14.30
N ALA A 627 35.00 -16.99 14.85
CA ALA A 627 34.78 -17.69 16.12
C ALA A 627 34.73 -16.70 17.30
N PRO A 628 34.17 -17.08 18.47
CA PRO A 628 34.20 -16.26 19.67
C PRO A 628 35.62 -15.77 19.99
N HIS A 629 35.78 -14.48 20.28
CA HIS A 629 37.08 -13.86 20.64
C HIS A 629 38.19 -13.96 19.59
N GLN A 630 37.87 -14.40 18.36
CA GLN A 630 38.85 -14.46 17.27
C GLN A 630 39.30 -13.05 16.91
N LYS A 631 40.59 -12.92 16.60
CA LYS A 631 41.24 -11.67 16.15
C LYS A 631 41.84 -11.88 14.77
N GLY A 632 42.02 -10.81 14.02
CA GLY A 632 42.78 -10.80 12.79
C GLY A 632 43.01 -9.39 12.26
N HIS A 633 43.90 -9.29 11.28
CA HIS A 633 44.22 -8.03 10.61
C HIS A 633 43.34 -7.86 9.37
N LEU A 634 42.51 -6.82 9.35
CA LEU A 634 41.64 -6.50 8.22
C LEU A 634 42.30 -5.51 7.29
N LEU A 635 42.23 -5.82 6.00
CA LEU A 635 42.45 -4.90 4.90
C LEU A 635 41.16 -4.82 4.09
N VAL A 636 40.60 -3.62 3.97
CA VAL A 636 39.38 -3.34 3.21
C VAL A 636 39.73 -2.34 2.13
N GLU A 637 39.47 -2.71 0.89
CA GLU A 637 39.61 -1.86 -0.28
C GLU A 637 38.21 -1.51 -0.78
N TYR A 638 38.01 -0.25 -1.15
CA TYR A 638 36.72 0.31 -1.56
C TYR A 638 36.91 1.23 -2.76
N PHE A 639 35.94 1.29 -3.67
CA PHE A 639 35.86 2.38 -4.64
C PHE A 639 34.45 2.92 -4.77
N GLN A 640 34.38 4.20 -5.11
CA GLN A 640 33.19 4.94 -5.49
C GLN A 640 33.26 5.26 -6.97
N GLY A 641 32.22 4.90 -7.72
CA GLY A 641 31.97 5.30 -9.10
C GLY A 641 31.28 6.64 -9.16
N VAL A 642 29.94 6.66 -9.18
CA VAL A 642 29.12 7.87 -9.39
C VAL A 642 27.95 7.95 -8.39
N MET A 643 27.37 9.13 -8.21
CA MET A 643 26.23 9.38 -7.30
C MET A 643 26.55 9.30 -5.80
N GLY A 644 25.94 8.34 -5.07
CA GLY A 644 26.03 8.20 -3.62
C GLY A 644 27.19 7.32 -3.21
N ALA A 645 27.83 7.61 -2.07
CA ALA A 645 28.97 6.86 -1.56
C ALA A 645 28.78 6.44 -0.10
N ALA A 646 28.84 5.13 0.17
CA ALA A 646 28.72 4.59 1.52
C ALA A 646 29.54 3.30 1.69
N LEU A 647 30.09 3.11 2.90
CA LEU A 647 30.81 1.90 3.30
C LEU A 647 30.58 1.61 4.80
N ASN A 648 30.11 0.41 5.13
CA ASN A 648 29.86 -0.01 6.51
C ASN A 648 30.45 -1.39 6.81
N LEU A 649 30.96 -1.57 8.02
CA LEU A 649 31.29 -2.87 8.60
C LEU A 649 30.24 -3.26 9.63
N LEU A 650 29.57 -4.39 9.39
CA LEU A 650 28.50 -4.88 10.24
C LEU A 650 28.86 -6.26 10.81
N CYS A 651 28.30 -6.61 11.96
CA CYS A 651 28.41 -7.94 12.55
C CYS A 651 27.05 -8.46 13.03
N LEU A 652 26.86 -9.78 12.94
CA LEU A 652 25.68 -10.49 13.39
C LEU A 652 26.08 -11.69 14.25
N PRO A 653 25.85 -11.66 15.58
CA PRO A 653 25.96 -12.83 16.43
C PRO A 653 25.02 -13.97 16.01
N ASP A 654 25.48 -15.21 16.13
CA ASP A 654 24.72 -16.40 15.74
C ASP A 654 23.37 -16.53 16.44
N SER A 655 23.26 -16.11 17.70
CA SER A 655 22.01 -16.08 18.48
C SER A 655 20.94 -15.18 17.87
N ARG A 656 21.38 -14.21 17.04
CA ARG A 656 20.55 -13.28 16.28
C ARG A 656 20.44 -13.66 14.81
N LEU A 657 21.11 -14.75 14.37
CA LEU A 657 20.85 -15.29 13.05
C LEU A 657 19.35 -15.56 12.93
N PRO A 658 18.82 -15.38 11.72
CA PRO A 658 17.41 -15.57 11.52
C PRO A 658 16.98 -16.98 11.90
N LYS A 659 16.06 -17.06 12.86
CA LYS A 659 15.45 -18.33 13.19
C LYS A 659 14.29 -18.58 12.24
N LYS A 660 14.17 -19.83 11.77
CA LYS A 660 13.11 -20.22 10.84
C LYS A 660 11.73 -20.34 11.50
N ASP A 661 11.63 -20.14 12.82
CA ASP A 661 10.37 -20.10 13.54
C ASP A 661 9.76 -18.69 13.50
N LYS A 662 8.52 -18.62 13.05
CA LYS A 662 7.73 -17.40 13.04
C LYS A 662 6.80 -17.44 14.26
N GLU A 663 6.99 -16.49 15.17
CA GLU A 663 6.02 -16.15 16.22
C GLU A 663 4.95 -15.23 15.63
N VAL A 664 3.68 -15.56 15.88
CA VAL A 664 2.51 -14.80 15.45
C VAL A 664 1.70 -14.49 16.70
N TYR A 665 1.35 -13.22 16.91
CA TYR A 665 0.44 -12.85 17.98
C TYR A 665 -1.00 -12.95 17.49
N ILE A 666 -1.85 -13.53 18.34
CA ILE A 666 -3.26 -13.76 18.03
C ILE A 666 -4.05 -12.57 18.58
N PRO A 667 -4.73 -11.78 17.72
CA PRO A 667 -5.46 -10.60 18.15
C PRO A 667 -6.53 -10.90 19.21
N LEU A 668 -6.89 -9.90 20.00
CA LEU A 668 -7.87 -10.05 21.07
C LEU A 668 -9.29 -10.27 20.55
N ASP A 669 -9.54 -9.99 19.28
CA ASP A 669 -10.85 -10.03 18.64
C ASP A 669 -11.42 -11.44 18.41
N GLY A 670 -10.66 -12.49 18.69
CA GLY A 670 -11.12 -13.88 18.70
C GLY A 670 -9.99 -14.90 18.58
N ASP A 671 -10.36 -16.18 18.57
CA ASP A 671 -9.42 -17.27 18.31
C ASP A 671 -9.15 -17.39 16.80
N TYR A 672 -7.97 -17.87 16.44
CA TYR A 672 -7.51 -18.04 15.06
C TYR A 672 -6.96 -19.45 14.84
N VAL A 673 -6.91 -19.87 13.58
CA VAL A 673 -6.38 -21.18 13.18
C VAL A 673 -5.40 -21.03 12.03
N ASP A 674 -4.23 -21.66 12.17
CA ASP A 674 -3.23 -21.72 11.11
C ASP A 674 -3.78 -22.56 9.95
N LEU A 675 -3.82 -21.99 8.74
CA LEU A 675 -4.42 -22.66 7.58
C LEU A 675 -3.55 -23.78 6.99
N PHE A 676 -2.29 -23.87 7.38
CA PHE A 676 -1.35 -24.91 6.92
C PHE A 676 -1.18 -26.04 7.92
N SER A 677 -1.16 -25.76 9.23
CA SER A 677 -1.01 -26.80 10.26
C SER A 677 -2.32 -27.22 10.93
N GLY A 678 -3.29 -26.32 10.98
CA GLY A 678 -4.51 -26.48 11.77
C GLY A 678 -4.35 -26.16 13.25
N ASP A 679 -3.17 -25.67 13.67
CA ASP A 679 -2.91 -25.29 15.03
C ASP A 679 -3.83 -24.15 15.47
N HIS A 680 -4.15 -24.14 16.77
CA HIS A 680 -5.07 -23.17 17.36
C HIS A 680 -4.31 -22.06 18.08
N GLY A 681 -4.58 -20.83 17.67
CA GLY A 681 -4.19 -19.63 18.40
C GLY A 681 -5.37 -19.13 19.23
N SER A 682 -5.19 -19.03 20.55
CA SER A 682 -6.19 -18.39 21.42
C SER A 682 -6.01 -16.88 21.44
N SER A 683 -7.11 -16.13 21.54
CA SER A 683 -7.15 -14.66 21.67
C SER A 683 -6.14 -14.14 22.71
N GLY A 684 -5.32 -13.16 22.30
CA GLY A 684 -4.23 -12.57 23.11
C GLY A 684 -3.00 -13.48 23.30
N GLY A 685 -3.02 -14.68 22.72
CA GLY A 685 -1.93 -15.64 22.77
C GLY A 685 -0.88 -15.44 21.69
N LYS A 686 0.09 -16.35 21.66
CA LYS A 686 1.13 -16.40 20.64
C LYS A 686 1.27 -17.83 20.12
N LEU A 687 1.57 -17.96 18.83
CA LEU A 687 1.84 -19.24 18.20
C LEU A 687 3.18 -19.15 17.46
N THR A 688 4.09 -20.07 17.77
CA THR A 688 5.43 -20.11 17.17
C THR A 688 5.61 -21.39 16.38
N ARG A 689 5.94 -21.27 15.09
CA ARG A 689 6.06 -22.41 14.18
C ARG A 689 7.11 -22.18 13.10
N VAL A 690 7.81 -23.25 12.71
CA VAL A 690 8.65 -23.26 11.51
C VAL A 690 7.79 -23.61 10.30
N TYR A 691 7.81 -22.75 9.28
CA TYR A 691 7.02 -22.93 8.07
C TYR A 691 7.87 -23.49 6.93
N GLY A 692 7.36 -24.50 6.23
CA GLY A 692 7.96 -25.00 5.00
C GLY A 692 7.94 -23.95 3.89
N LEU A 693 8.64 -24.23 2.79
CA LEU A 693 8.74 -23.32 1.65
C LEU A 693 7.36 -23.03 1.01
N ARG A 694 6.53 -24.06 0.87
CA ARG A 694 5.16 -23.98 0.33
C ARG A 694 4.15 -23.36 1.31
N GLU A 695 4.52 -23.19 2.57
CA GLU A 695 3.62 -22.71 3.63
C GLU A 695 3.94 -21.27 4.00
N CYS A 696 2.95 -20.55 4.53
CA CYS A 696 3.17 -19.25 5.16
C CYS A 696 2.32 -19.11 6.43
N ALA A 697 2.63 -18.13 7.28
CA ALA A 697 1.85 -17.83 8.47
C ALA A 697 0.56 -17.07 8.08
N LEU A 698 -0.43 -17.86 7.63
CA LEU A 698 -1.76 -17.39 7.26
C LEU A 698 -2.81 -18.07 8.14
N PHE A 699 -3.63 -17.26 8.80
CA PHE A 699 -4.61 -17.71 9.77
C PHE A 699 -6.00 -17.25 9.38
N ALA A 700 -7.00 -18.09 9.68
CA ALA A 700 -8.41 -17.69 9.63
C ALA A 700 -8.97 -17.49 11.04
N LYS A 701 -9.75 -16.42 11.21
CA LYS A 701 -10.45 -16.13 12.47
C LYS A 701 -11.61 -17.10 12.68
N MET A 702 -11.77 -17.62 13.88
CA MET A 702 -12.96 -18.37 14.28
C MET A 702 -14.16 -17.43 14.41
N GLY A 703 -15.27 -17.79 13.77
CA GLY A 703 -16.39 -16.90 13.49
C GLY A 703 -16.15 -16.05 12.24
N SER A 704 -15.65 -16.64 11.15
CA SER A 704 -15.48 -15.93 9.87
C SER A 704 -15.99 -16.73 8.67
N ILE A 705 -16.28 -16.01 7.58
CA ILE A 705 -16.72 -16.54 6.29
C ILE A 705 -15.86 -15.86 5.23
N VAL A 706 -15.15 -16.65 4.42
CA VAL A 706 -14.32 -16.15 3.31
C VAL A 706 -14.90 -16.66 1.99
N PRO A 707 -15.48 -15.79 1.14
CA PRO A 707 -15.93 -16.20 -0.19
C PRO A 707 -14.76 -16.36 -1.15
N LEU A 708 -14.80 -17.44 -1.93
CA LEU A 708 -13.79 -17.82 -2.90
C LEU A 708 -14.46 -18.07 -4.25
N ALA A 709 -13.94 -17.44 -5.30
CA ALA A 709 -14.29 -17.72 -6.69
C ALA A 709 -13.55 -18.97 -7.21
N PRO A 710 -14.01 -19.59 -8.31
CA PRO A 710 -13.25 -20.61 -9.02
C PRO A 710 -11.92 -20.10 -9.56
N ASP A 711 -11.00 -21.02 -9.85
CA ASP A 711 -9.74 -20.72 -10.52
C ASP A 711 -10.00 -20.09 -11.89
N CYS A 712 -9.30 -18.98 -12.15
CA CYS A 712 -9.25 -18.31 -13.45
C CYS A 712 -7.87 -17.70 -13.66
N LEU A 713 -7.53 -17.38 -14.92
CA LEU A 713 -6.23 -16.81 -15.29
C LEU A 713 -6.33 -15.33 -15.68
N ASN A 714 -7.52 -14.73 -15.57
CA ASN A 714 -7.78 -13.32 -15.83
C ASN A 714 -9.07 -12.92 -15.08
N THR A 715 -9.14 -11.70 -14.57
CA THR A 715 -10.27 -11.21 -13.75
C THR A 715 -11.58 -11.12 -14.52
N HIS A 716 -11.55 -10.95 -15.85
CA HIS A 716 -12.75 -10.99 -16.69
C HIS A 716 -13.42 -12.38 -16.68
N ASP A 717 -12.65 -13.44 -16.48
CA ASP A 717 -13.14 -14.82 -16.45
C ASP A 717 -13.56 -15.29 -15.04
N SER A 718 -13.47 -14.40 -14.03
CA SER A 718 -13.82 -14.73 -12.64
C SER A 718 -15.34 -14.91 -12.48
N ASP A 719 -15.79 -16.17 -12.46
CA ASP A 719 -17.20 -16.59 -12.39
C ASP A 719 -17.75 -16.54 -10.96
N TRP A 720 -18.39 -15.42 -10.59
CA TRP A 720 -19.02 -15.24 -9.26
C TRP A 720 -20.46 -15.76 -9.21
N SER A 721 -20.95 -16.38 -10.30
CA SER A 721 -22.18 -17.19 -10.23
C SER A 721 -21.97 -18.50 -9.47
N LYS A 722 -20.70 -18.84 -9.20
CA LYS A 722 -20.29 -19.97 -8.35
C LYS A 722 -19.36 -19.44 -7.28
N LEU A 723 -19.70 -19.63 -6.01
CA LEU A 723 -18.82 -19.23 -4.90
C LEU A 723 -18.65 -20.38 -3.90
N THR A 724 -17.43 -20.60 -3.45
CA THR A 724 -17.16 -21.40 -2.25
C THR A 724 -17.15 -20.48 -1.04
N LEU A 725 -17.95 -20.75 -0.02
CA LEU A 725 -17.89 -20.07 1.27
C LEU A 725 -17.07 -20.91 2.24
N ALA A 726 -15.81 -20.52 2.48
CA ALA A 726 -14.98 -21.12 3.51
C ALA A 726 -15.44 -20.62 4.89
N CYS A 727 -16.07 -21.50 5.66
CA CYS A 727 -16.75 -21.19 6.91
C CYS A 727 -15.95 -21.72 8.11
N PHE A 728 -15.36 -20.80 8.87
CA PHE A 728 -14.65 -21.09 10.13
C PHE A 728 -15.57 -20.75 11.29
N LEU A 729 -16.50 -21.64 11.64
CA LEU A 729 -17.59 -21.32 12.56
C LEU A 729 -17.20 -21.48 14.04
N SER A 730 -17.74 -20.61 14.90
CA SER A 730 -17.46 -20.58 16.34
C SER A 730 -18.72 -20.72 17.17
N LYS A 731 -18.63 -21.47 18.29
CA LYS A 731 -19.73 -21.56 19.26
C LYS A 731 -19.86 -20.30 20.13
N GLU A 732 -18.83 -19.46 20.12
CA GLU A 732 -18.66 -18.33 21.02
C GLU A 732 -18.84 -16.98 20.32
N SER A 733 -18.68 -16.94 18.99
CA SER A 733 -18.75 -15.72 18.19
C SER A 733 -19.59 -15.91 16.92
N SER A 734 -20.25 -14.82 16.49
CA SER A 734 -20.96 -14.75 15.22
C SER A 734 -20.01 -14.48 14.07
N ALA A 735 -20.20 -15.15 12.93
CA ALA A 735 -19.53 -14.80 11.69
C ALA A 735 -20.34 -13.81 10.87
N ASN A 736 -19.69 -12.84 10.24
CA ASN A 736 -20.32 -11.88 9.35
C ASN A 736 -19.37 -11.52 8.19
N PHE A 737 -19.90 -11.50 6.97
CA PHE A 737 -19.21 -10.98 5.80
C PHE A 737 -20.24 -10.36 4.85
N THR A 738 -19.89 -9.29 4.13
CA THR A 738 -20.77 -8.72 3.10
C THR A 738 -20.06 -8.77 1.76
N LEU A 739 -20.56 -9.63 0.86
CA LEU A 739 -20.13 -9.66 -0.53
C LEU A 739 -20.60 -8.39 -1.23
N TYR A 740 -19.68 -7.71 -1.90
CA TYR A 740 -19.94 -6.56 -2.76
C TYR A 740 -19.74 -6.93 -4.23
N GLU A 741 -20.66 -6.48 -5.08
CA GLU A 741 -20.63 -6.74 -6.52
C GLU A 741 -21.05 -5.47 -7.28
N ASP A 742 -20.36 -5.18 -8.38
CA ASP A 742 -20.72 -4.15 -9.35
C ASP A 742 -20.24 -4.59 -10.75
N ASP A 743 -20.20 -3.67 -11.72
CA ASP A 743 -19.75 -3.95 -13.08
C ASP A 743 -18.22 -4.09 -13.25
N ARG A 744 -17.44 -3.95 -12.17
CA ARG A 744 -15.98 -4.12 -12.09
C ARG A 744 -15.13 -3.10 -12.83
N GLU A 745 -15.74 -2.22 -13.62
CA GLU A 745 -15.06 -1.45 -14.68
C GLU A 745 -15.34 0.06 -14.62
N THR A 746 -16.59 0.45 -14.33
CA THR A 746 -17.05 1.83 -14.51
C THR A 746 -17.26 2.55 -13.18
N GLU A 747 -17.41 3.87 -13.23
CA GLU A 747 -17.71 4.70 -12.06
C GLU A 747 -19.18 4.55 -11.58
N ALA A 748 -20.00 3.69 -12.21
CA ALA A 748 -21.42 3.50 -11.88
C ALA A 748 -21.67 3.19 -10.39
N TYR A 749 -20.71 2.54 -9.73
CA TYR A 749 -20.79 2.21 -8.30
C TYR A 749 -20.89 3.43 -7.38
N GLN A 750 -20.40 4.60 -7.83
CA GLN A 750 -20.48 5.85 -7.10
C GLN A 750 -21.93 6.36 -7.04
N ASP A 751 -22.72 6.03 -8.07
CA ASP A 751 -24.12 6.41 -8.23
C ASP A 751 -25.11 5.33 -7.77
N GLY A 752 -24.63 4.34 -7.00
CA GLY A 752 -25.48 3.30 -6.42
C GLY A 752 -25.69 2.07 -7.30
N GLN A 753 -25.01 1.96 -8.45
CA GLN A 753 -25.09 0.77 -9.31
C GLN A 753 -24.16 -0.34 -8.78
N TYR A 754 -24.59 -0.98 -7.70
CA TYR A 754 -23.92 -2.11 -7.09
C TYR A 754 -24.93 -2.94 -6.29
N ALA A 755 -24.52 -4.13 -5.89
CA ALA A 755 -25.27 -5.02 -5.01
C ALA A 755 -24.43 -5.46 -3.81
N LYS A 756 -25.13 -5.80 -2.73
CA LYS A 756 -24.54 -6.39 -1.52
C LYS A 756 -25.33 -7.61 -1.09
N THR A 757 -24.63 -8.68 -0.72
CA THR A 757 -25.21 -9.88 -0.10
C THR A 757 -24.50 -10.13 1.22
N ARG A 758 -25.23 -10.12 2.34
CA ARG A 758 -24.63 -10.39 3.66
C ARG A 758 -24.71 -11.88 3.96
N PHE A 759 -23.60 -12.44 4.42
CA PHE A 759 -23.50 -13.77 5.01
C PHE A 759 -23.32 -13.62 6.52
N SER A 760 -24.10 -14.34 7.31
CA SER A 760 -23.94 -14.35 8.78
C SER A 760 -24.12 -15.76 9.33
N ALA A 761 -23.35 -16.16 10.35
CA ALA A 761 -23.50 -17.47 10.97
C ALA A 761 -23.40 -17.42 12.49
N ASN A 762 -24.23 -18.22 13.16
CA ASN A 762 -24.26 -18.32 14.62
C ASN A 762 -24.43 -19.77 15.07
N TYR A 763 -23.98 -20.09 16.29
CA TYR A 763 -24.28 -21.36 16.92
C TYR A 763 -25.61 -21.29 17.68
N VAL A 764 -26.45 -22.32 17.52
CA VAL A 764 -27.75 -22.45 18.18
C VAL A 764 -27.70 -23.64 19.15
N PRO A 765 -27.50 -23.39 20.46
CA PRO A 765 -27.31 -24.45 21.45
C PRO A 765 -28.49 -25.41 21.59
N SER A 766 -29.72 -24.92 21.44
CA SER A 766 -30.94 -25.74 21.56
C SER A 766 -31.02 -26.83 20.49
N ASN A 767 -30.54 -26.52 19.29
CA ASN A 767 -30.54 -27.43 18.14
C ASN A 767 -29.22 -28.16 17.97
N LYS A 768 -28.17 -27.76 18.71
CA LYS A 768 -26.77 -28.17 18.51
C LYS A 768 -26.35 -28.01 17.04
N SER A 769 -26.73 -26.89 16.44
CA SER A 769 -26.46 -26.58 15.04
C SER A 769 -25.69 -25.27 14.91
N PHE A 770 -24.95 -25.14 13.82
CA PHE A 770 -24.61 -23.83 13.28
C PHE A 770 -25.67 -23.43 12.25
N GLU A 771 -26.06 -22.17 12.26
CA GLU A 771 -27.07 -21.60 11.36
C GLU A 771 -26.42 -20.46 10.59
N LEU A 772 -26.15 -20.70 9.31
CA LEU A 772 -25.62 -19.74 8.34
C LEU A 772 -26.80 -19.15 7.54
N VAL A 773 -26.95 -17.84 7.58
CA VAL A 773 -27.93 -17.07 6.84
C VAL A 773 -27.25 -16.34 5.70
N ILE A 774 -27.78 -16.53 4.49
CA ILE A 774 -27.49 -15.70 3.34
C ILE A 774 -28.66 -14.75 3.19
N ASP A 775 -28.43 -13.46 3.42
CA ASP A 775 -29.45 -12.45 3.24
C ASP A 775 -29.79 -12.26 1.75
N PRO A 776 -30.99 -11.75 1.42
CA PRO A 776 -31.31 -11.35 0.06
C PRO A 776 -30.25 -10.36 -0.45
N LEU A 777 -29.96 -10.44 -1.74
CA LEU A 777 -29.20 -9.42 -2.43
C LEU A 777 -29.94 -8.09 -2.35
N ILE A 778 -29.23 -7.03 -1.98
CA ILE A 778 -29.76 -5.65 -1.93
C ILE A 778 -28.94 -4.78 -2.89
N GLY A 779 -29.63 -4.12 -3.82
CA GLY A 779 -29.05 -3.24 -4.82
C GLY A 779 -29.35 -3.69 -6.25
N GLU A 780 -28.79 -2.97 -7.22
CA GLU A 780 -29.01 -3.23 -8.65
C GLU A 780 -27.78 -2.78 -9.44
N TYR A 781 -27.38 -3.57 -10.42
CA TYR A 781 -26.39 -3.20 -11.43
C TYR A 781 -26.55 -4.09 -12.68
N PRO A 782 -26.08 -3.66 -13.87
CA PRO A 782 -26.11 -4.50 -15.06
C PRO A 782 -25.32 -5.81 -14.86
N GLY A 783 -25.97 -6.95 -15.07
CA GLY A 783 -25.34 -8.27 -14.86
C GLY A 783 -25.62 -8.90 -13.50
N LEU A 784 -26.60 -8.37 -12.75
CA LEU A 784 -27.08 -8.96 -11.51
C LEU A 784 -27.47 -10.44 -11.69
N LEU A 785 -27.04 -11.29 -10.77
CA LEU A 785 -27.34 -12.71 -10.78
C LEU A 785 -28.70 -12.98 -10.15
N GLU A 786 -29.60 -13.69 -10.84
CA GLU A 786 -30.87 -14.19 -10.26
C GLU A 786 -30.64 -15.39 -9.34
N LYS A 787 -29.64 -16.23 -9.66
CA LYS A 787 -29.29 -17.41 -8.88
C LYS A 787 -27.78 -17.55 -8.76
N ARG A 788 -27.33 -18.14 -7.66
CA ARG A 788 -25.92 -18.43 -7.41
C ARG A 788 -25.75 -19.87 -6.92
N GLU A 789 -24.78 -20.58 -7.46
CA GLU A 789 -24.31 -21.85 -6.90
C GLU A 789 -23.33 -21.56 -5.76
N TYR A 790 -23.68 -22.02 -4.57
CA TYR A 790 -22.80 -22.00 -3.42
C TYR A 790 -22.25 -23.40 -3.14
N THR A 791 -20.95 -23.48 -2.92
CA THR A 791 -20.30 -24.58 -2.21
C THR A 791 -20.00 -24.10 -0.79
N PHE A 792 -20.49 -24.81 0.23
CA PHE A 792 -20.23 -24.47 1.62
C PHE A 792 -19.17 -25.40 2.17
N ASP A 793 -18.02 -24.85 2.56
CA ASP A 793 -16.90 -25.60 3.13
C ASP A 793 -16.81 -25.29 4.62
N PHE A 794 -17.25 -26.22 5.46
CA PHE A 794 -17.22 -26.06 6.92
C PHE A 794 -15.95 -26.64 7.51
N TYR A 795 -15.13 -25.76 8.08
CA TYR A 795 -13.85 -26.11 8.69
C TYR A 795 -13.99 -26.34 10.19
N ARG A 796 -13.21 -27.29 10.73
CA ARG A 796 -12.92 -27.43 12.17
C ARG A 796 -14.15 -27.52 13.10
N LEU A 797 -15.11 -28.40 12.78
CA LEU A 797 -16.34 -28.59 13.59
C LEU A 797 -16.17 -29.48 14.85
N GLY A 798 -14.92 -29.78 15.24
CA GLY A 798 -14.60 -30.60 16.41
C GLY A 798 -14.82 -32.11 16.21
N LYS A 799 -14.65 -32.90 17.27
CA LYS A 799 -14.73 -34.38 17.22
C LYS A 799 -16.12 -34.95 16.95
N SER A 800 -17.17 -34.18 17.20
CA SER A 800 -18.56 -34.59 16.97
C SER A 800 -18.90 -34.81 15.50
N GLY A 801 -18.19 -34.14 14.58
CA GLY A 801 -18.48 -34.16 13.15
C GLY A 801 -19.85 -33.56 12.79
N VAL A 802 -20.18 -33.62 11.50
CA VAL A 802 -21.50 -33.21 10.98
C VAL A 802 -22.43 -34.42 10.91
N LYS A 803 -23.62 -34.28 11.49
CA LYS A 803 -24.67 -35.31 11.46
C LYS A 803 -25.63 -35.14 10.28
N ALA A 804 -25.99 -33.90 9.97
CA ALA A 804 -26.89 -33.55 8.88
C ALA A 804 -26.70 -32.09 8.48
N ILE A 805 -26.93 -31.78 7.21
CA ILE A 805 -27.03 -30.40 6.72
C ILE A 805 -28.42 -30.21 6.12
N ARG A 806 -29.04 -29.05 6.39
CA ARG A 806 -30.26 -28.63 5.71
C ARG A 806 -30.05 -27.29 5.03
N VAL A 807 -30.64 -27.14 3.86
CA VAL A 807 -30.75 -25.87 3.14
C VAL A 807 -32.23 -25.56 2.98
N ASP A 808 -32.69 -24.46 3.55
CA ASP A 808 -34.10 -24.06 3.62
C ASP A 808 -35.03 -25.18 4.14
N GLY A 809 -34.57 -25.87 5.19
CA GLY A 809 -35.28 -26.99 5.81
C GLY A 809 -35.25 -28.31 5.04
N VAL A 810 -34.69 -28.34 3.83
CA VAL A 810 -34.51 -29.56 3.02
C VAL A 810 -33.21 -30.25 3.40
N LEU A 811 -33.25 -31.55 3.70
CA LEU A 811 -32.04 -32.33 3.96
C LEU A 811 -31.16 -32.36 2.70
N THR A 812 -29.89 -32.01 2.86
CA THR A 812 -28.93 -31.86 1.76
C THR A 812 -27.76 -32.80 1.97
N ASP A 813 -27.37 -33.51 0.91
CA ASP A 813 -26.20 -34.37 0.93
C ASP A 813 -24.92 -33.53 1.12
N PHE A 814 -23.99 -34.09 1.87
CA PHE A 814 -22.68 -33.50 2.09
C PHE A 814 -21.61 -34.59 2.05
N GLU A 815 -20.39 -34.20 1.70
CA GLU A 815 -19.21 -35.06 1.73
C GLU A 815 -18.23 -34.60 2.82
N GLU A 816 -17.51 -35.54 3.40
CA GLU A 816 -16.36 -35.25 4.26
C GLU A 816 -15.08 -35.41 3.42
N VAL A 817 -14.51 -34.28 3.01
CA VAL A 817 -13.23 -34.24 2.29
C VAL A 817 -12.12 -34.31 3.32
N LYS A 818 -11.43 -35.46 3.37
CA LYS A 818 -10.32 -35.67 4.32
C LYS A 818 -9.13 -34.78 3.99
N LYS A 819 -8.48 -34.27 5.05
CA LYS A 819 -7.24 -33.52 4.88
C LYS A 819 -6.17 -34.37 4.18
N ASP A 820 -5.41 -33.72 3.32
CA ASP A 820 -4.28 -34.31 2.61
C ASP A 820 -3.08 -33.38 2.80
N PRO A 821 -1.92 -33.83 3.31
CA PRO A 821 -0.72 -33.00 3.37
C PRO A 821 -0.30 -32.34 2.05
N LYS A 822 -0.75 -32.86 0.90
CA LYS A 822 -0.56 -32.25 -0.43
C LYS A 822 -1.62 -31.21 -0.79
N GLY A 823 -2.74 -31.17 -0.07
CA GLY A 823 -3.75 -30.12 -0.15
C GLY A 823 -3.16 -28.73 0.14
N PHE A 824 -3.97 -27.69 -0.05
CA PHE A 824 -3.52 -26.30 0.12
C PHE A 824 -4.41 -25.53 1.09
N ALA A 825 -3.99 -24.33 1.49
CA ALA A 825 -4.84 -23.43 2.24
C ALA A 825 -5.97 -22.92 1.32
N LEU A 826 -7.20 -22.85 1.86
CA LEU A 826 -8.40 -22.36 1.15
C LEU A 826 -8.58 -22.98 -0.26
N PRO A 827 -8.69 -24.31 -0.37
CA PRO A 827 -8.90 -24.97 -1.65
C PRO A 827 -10.31 -24.66 -2.19
N VAL A 828 -10.45 -24.64 -3.51
CA VAL A 828 -11.75 -24.71 -4.19
C VAL A 828 -11.88 -26.09 -4.83
N GLY A 829 -12.80 -26.91 -4.32
CA GLY A 829 -13.05 -28.26 -4.82
C GLY A 829 -12.06 -29.35 -4.37
N GLY A 830 -10.89 -28.99 -3.83
CA GLY A 830 -9.87 -29.94 -3.33
C GLY A 830 -9.85 -30.11 -1.79
N PRO A 831 -8.92 -30.95 -1.27
CA PRO A 831 -8.68 -31.11 0.17
C PRO A 831 -7.84 -29.96 0.75
N SER A 832 -8.06 -29.65 2.02
CA SER A 832 -7.16 -28.79 2.79
C SER A 832 -5.94 -29.58 3.27
N CYS A 833 -4.81 -28.90 3.46
CA CYS A 833 -3.64 -29.47 4.15
C CYS A 833 -3.87 -29.71 5.65
N ALA A 834 -4.67 -28.87 6.30
CA ALA A 834 -4.80 -28.84 7.75
C ALA A 834 -6.07 -29.52 8.28
N PHE A 835 -7.17 -29.44 7.53
CA PHE A 835 -8.52 -29.72 8.05
C PHE A 835 -9.29 -30.73 7.20
N ASP A 836 -10.04 -31.62 7.87
CA ASP A 836 -11.17 -32.28 7.24
C ASP A 836 -12.24 -31.21 6.96
N ILE A 837 -12.81 -31.21 5.75
CA ILE A 837 -13.82 -30.25 5.31
C ILE A 837 -15.15 -31.00 5.14
N TYR A 838 -16.23 -30.48 5.74
CA TYR A 838 -17.57 -30.93 5.40
C TYR A 838 -18.12 -30.02 4.32
N ARG A 839 -18.42 -30.58 3.14
CA ARG A 839 -18.79 -29.82 1.95
C ARG A 839 -20.20 -30.17 1.50
N CYS A 840 -21.02 -29.16 1.28
CA CYS A 840 -22.30 -29.30 0.57
C CYS A 840 -22.46 -28.23 -0.50
N LYS A 841 -23.42 -28.42 -1.40
CA LYS A 841 -23.71 -27.48 -2.49
C LYS A 841 -25.18 -27.16 -2.57
N ALA A 842 -25.51 -25.93 -2.94
CA ALA A 842 -26.87 -25.53 -3.27
C ALA A 842 -26.87 -24.41 -4.31
N THR A 843 -27.87 -24.42 -5.19
CA THR A 843 -28.16 -23.27 -6.06
C THR A 843 -29.30 -22.48 -5.44
N LEU A 844 -29.01 -21.25 -5.06
CA LEU A 844 -29.90 -20.39 -4.28
C LEU A 844 -30.35 -19.19 -5.11
N ASP A 845 -31.55 -18.70 -4.84
CA ASP A 845 -32.15 -17.54 -5.52
C ASP A 845 -31.74 -16.27 -4.78
N THR A 846 -31.07 -15.35 -5.45
CA THR A 846 -30.45 -14.19 -4.79
C THR A 846 -31.50 -13.21 -4.24
N ALA A 847 -32.76 -13.29 -4.66
CA ALA A 847 -33.83 -12.41 -4.20
C ALA A 847 -34.37 -12.77 -2.82
N TYR A 848 -34.03 -13.95 -2.28
CA TYR A 848 -34.56 -14.44 -1.01
C TYR A 848 -33.47 -14.67 0.02
N ALA A 849 -33.89 -14.67 1.29
CA ALA A 849 -33.03 -15.09 2.38
C ALA A 849 -32.99 -16.61 2.42
N HIS A 850 -31.81 -17.18 2.65
CA HIS A 850 -31.60 -18.62 2.73
C HIS A 850 -30.96 -19.01 4.06
N LEU A 851 -31.36 -20.15 4.60
CA LEU A 851 -30.83 -20.71 5.85
C LEU A 851 -30.15 -22.05 5.58
N VAL A 852 -28.90 -22.15 6.00
CA VAL A 852 -28.10 -23.38 5.99
C VAL A 852 -27.86 -23.81 7.43
N GLU A 853 -28.46 -24.93 7.83
CA GLU A 853 -28.34 -25.50 9.17
C GLU A 853 -27.37 -26.68 9.15
N VAL A 854 -26.32 -26.64 9.99
CA VAL A 854 -25.32 -27.71 10.14
C VAL A 854 -25.45 -28.32 11.52
N PHE A 855 -26.06 -29.50 11.62
CA PHE A 855 -26.28 -30.20 12.88
C PHE A 855 -25.05 -31.01 13.30
N LEU A 856 -24.61 -30.84 14.55
CA LEU A 856 -23.45 -31.53 15.11
C LEU A 856 -23.84 -32.86 15.77
N GLY A 857 -22.90 -33.80 15.80
CA GLY A 857 -23.01 -35.12 16.44
C GLY A 857 -23.08 -35.12 17.97
#